data_AF-A0A1F6P9R1-F1
#
_entry.id   AF-A0A1F6P9R1-F1
#
_cell.length_a   1.000
_cell.length_b   1.000
_cell.length_c   1.000
_cell.angle_alpha   90.00
_cell.angle_beta   90.00
_cell.angle_gamma   90.00
#
_symmetry.space_group_name_H-M   'P 1'
#
loop_
_entity.id
_entity.type
_entity.pdbx_description
1 polymer ?
#
loop_
_entity_poly.entity_id
_entity_poly.type
_entity_poly.pdbx_seq_one_letter_code
_entity_poly.pdbx_strand_id
1 'polypeptide(L)'
;MSKSPKKRTPAEELAWLCDFSITACVAHVSEFAPGTDYFKAAEADASVVIESLKQTPDLTGVIIDGMASVRRPGILDDSVVFYNSTEEEVLAHLEKVPSHDHVHWMFNKLLEIQDVWLGKFRKALPAVKIVYSADSDDLAATAERMLRVIVQSATVKASQTKKSLEEQRDELQARLDGPGKLTSSVLQAKLHELQSKRKKLVGTSGKSELRAVEADFAEAKEGLHLLAERERLVIKLRVNKAKKKQKLIEKTEAELVSVQAEISAREDGVVKALNKAIEARERFSGEVGKKADRDALDLDIKELRKSIEDIREKIAKIQTRMTKLEKVFKNLRESETSPVYGKRMTEHVRRLYKRFYALGQKHNVQVVFKPEVLVFGNLVIDYAHDRGRTWQPMPGRVRRLAESYHGMMTSYRENIAEALEEQKAATREVDVVMESGHHGVFFARWQKQELTPEEIRMQHVNTYYTGASDDVKHTVFIAGMPFEPQDEIDKYLKRQKPGRTRAGKPIASSSHPVFIRNSQKSVAGVTLVRKHNHGLISVEAIMYFLYRNKQVLEQFKGVMILLDSDNHLNSPEMDCPGTLGELALLDQLIKNPMVLYNQKIYVGGNLNLGDVSEANSKKWKEAVKFRRPVMEILQEIAMLVAGTDTSNPKSVAETALRWANDMMGGANESMKLNMRVTKWFLKEKFMRIYNQSPTRLRDIMAVLEGNHFADAVRDVGIQEFTLFEEWLIAMRDAHIDFPEKGRKPFPVRIEAGGEPQYFQPDNGKAEVVVHLGGYSSARQGIIEKFGVGHDGKLLVQAPCRVGLTHEPNAILNKARNQNADVTYAGHTHEFYVMADKSGTNKVRFIHQLGATQRVSATELMYGGLPRTSGVALAVIPRPGRYWTMMIPMNHMRRIGEAQRMVDAEAEVAKKNGKKKE
;
A
#
# COMPACT_ATOMS: atom_id res chain seq x y z
N MET A 1 1.82 8.54 -47.73
CA MET A 1 0.80 7.57 -48.18
C MET A 1 0.86 6.35 -47.27
N SER A 2 0.06 6.31 -46.21
CA SER A 2 -0.08 5.10 -45.40
C SER A 2 -0.82 4.06 -46.23
N LYS A 3 -0.20 2.91 -46.48
CA LYS A 3 -0.92 1.76 -47.01
C LYS A 3 -2.04 1.46 -46.02
N SER A 4 -3.29 1.45 -46.48
CA SER A 4 -4.39 0.91 -45.70
C SER A 4 -3.97 -0.46 -45.17
N PRO A 5 -4.17 -0.75 -43.87
CA PRO A 5 -3.76 -2.02 -43.31
C PRO A 5 -4.42 -3.14 -44.14
N LYS A 6 -3.59 -4.08 -44.61
CA LYS A 6 -4.03 -5.22 -45.41
C LYS A 6 -5.15 -5.92 -44.62
N LYS A 7 -6.34 -6.03 -45.20
CA LYS A 7 -7.49 -6.65 -44.54
C LYS A 7 -7.13 -8.10 -44.20
N ARG A 8 -7.20 -8.48 -42.92
CA ARG A 8 -6.91 -9.85 -42.47
C ARG A 8 -7.97 -10.79 -43.03
N THR A 9 -7.55 -11.99 -43.41
CA THR A 9 -8.47 -13.12 -43.63
C THR A 9 -9.14 -13.51 -42.30
N PRO A 10 -10.32 -14.17 -42.30
CA PRO A 10 -10.96 -14.59 -41.06
C PRO A 10 -10.08 -15.46 -40.16
N ALA A 11 -9.26 -16.34 -40.73
CA ALA A 11 -8.33 -17.17 -39.96
C ALA A 11 -7.19 -16.35 -39.32
N GLU A 12 -6.65 -15.36 -40.05
CA GLU A 12 -5.66 -14.41 -39.50
C GLU A 12 -6.28 -13.50 -38.43
N GLU A 13 -7.54 -13.08 -38.59
CA GLU A 13 -8.26 -12.27 -37.60
C GLU A 13 -8.51 -13.08 -36.33
N LEU A 14 -8.95 -14.34 -36.46
CA LEU A 14 -9.12 -15.25 -35.32
C LEU A 14 -7.80 -15.45 -34.56
N ALA A 15 -6.71 -15.75 -35.27
CA ALA A 15 -5.40 -15.93 -34.65
C ALA A 15 -4.92 -14.63 -33.98
N TRP A 16 -5.18 -13.47 -34.59
CA TRP A 16 -4.83 -12.18 -34.02
C TRP A 16 -5.64 -11.87 -32.76
N LEU A 17 -6.95 -12.13 -32.73
CA LEU A 17 -7.81 -11.93 -31.55
C LEU A 17 -7.42 -12.85 -30.38
N CYS A 18 -6.87 -14.02 -30.65
CA CYS A 18 -6.37 -14.96 -29.64
C CYS A 18 -4.88 -14.81 -29.31
N ASP A 19 -4.20 -13.79 -29.87
CA ASP A 19 -2.82 -13.48 -29.50
C ASP A 19 -2.80 -12.67 -28.19
N PHE A 20 -2.40 -13.33 -27.10
CA PHE A 20 -2.25 -12.73 -25.78
C PHE A 20 -0.79 -12.46 -25.41
N SER A 21 0.04 -12.13 -26.40
CA SER A 21 1.42 -11.72 -26.16
C SER A 21 1.50 -10.53 -25.18
N ILE A 22 2.46 -10.58 -24.27
CA ILE A 22 2.68 -9.53 -23.27
C ILE A 22 3.36 -8.34 -23.95
N THR A 23 2.83 -7.15 -23.70
CA THR A 23 3.32 -5.88 -24.25
C THR A 23 4.00 -5.01 -23.18
N ALA A 24 3.61 -5.16 -21.91
CA ALA A 24 4.26 -4.52 -20.78
C ALA A 24 4.00 -5.31 -19.48
N CYS A 25 4.95 -5.29 -18.55
CA CYS A 25 4.80 -5.84 -17.20
C CYS A 25 5.33 -4.86 -16.15
N VAL A 26 4.58 -4.68 -15.07
CA VAL A 26 4.95 -3.87 -13.91
C VAL A 26 4.90 -4.72 -12.64
N ALA A 27 5.97 -4.67 -11.85
CA ALA A 27 5.99 -5.24 -10.51
C ALA A 27 5.66 -4.16 -9.46
N HIS A 28 4.77 -4.47 -8.54
CA HIS A 28 4.46 -3.64 -7.39
C HIS A 28 4.95 -4.29 -6.09
N VAL A 29 5.88 -3.62 -5.42
CA VAL A 29 6.46 -4.01 -4.13
C VAL A 29 6.02 -2.97 -3.09
N SER A 30 4.88 -3.21 -2.43
CA SER A 30 4.33 -2.28 -1.43
C SER A 30 4.93 -2.49 -0.05
N GLU A 31 4.84 -1.47 0.80
CA GLU A 31 5.32 -1.48 2.19
C GLU A 31 6.77 -1.96 2.33
N PHE A 32 7.61 -1.62 1.36
CA PHE A 32 9.03 -1.91 1.38
C PHE A 32 9.73 -1.02 2.42
N ALA A 33 9.89 -1.55 3.63
CA ALA A 33 10.35 -0.80 4.80
C ALA A 33 11.71 -1.29 5.37
N PRO A 34 12.81 -1.21 4.58
CA PRO A 34 14.15 -1.50 5.09
C PRO A 34 14.53 -0.50 6.20
N GLY A 35 15.30 -0.97 7.19
CA GLY A 35 15.66 -0.20 8.40
C GLY A 35 14.73 -0.40 9.60
N THR A 36 13.72 -1.27 9.50
CA THR A 36 12.94 -1.74 10.65
C THR A 36 13.52 -3.04 11.24
N ASP A 37 13.38 -3.23 12.55
CA ASP A 37 13.98 -4.35 13.29
C ASP A 37 13.38 -5.71 12.86
N TYR A 38 12.11 -5.72 12.41
CA TYR A 38 11.45 -6.90 11.86
C TYR A 38 11.83 -7.20 10.40
N PHE A 39 12.51 -6.27 9.70
CA PHE A 39 12.91 -6.43 8.30
C PHE A 39 14.39 -6.85 8.13
N LYS A 40 15.16 -7.00 9.22
CA LYS A 40 16.54 -7.50 9.19
C LYS A 40 16.70 -8.87 8.52
N ALA A 41 15.87 -9.84 8.90
CA ALA A 41 15.84 -11.16 8.27
C ALA A 41 15.34 -11.07 6.81
N ALA A 42 14.50 -10.08 6.52
CA ALA A 42 13.94 -9.82 5.21
C ALA A 42 14.88 -9.07 4.26
N GLU A 43 16.08 -8.62 4.68
CA GLU A 43 17.07 -8.09 3.72
C GLU A 43 17.57 -9.15 2.74
N ALA A 44 17.67 -10.40 3.20
CA ALA A 44 17.90 -11.54 2.33
C ALA A 44 16.72 -11.74 1.36
N ASP A 45 15.49 -11.66 1.87
CA ASP A 45 14.26 -11.84 1.10
C ASP A 45 14.07 -10.71 0.06
N ALA A 46 14.39 -9.47 0.40
CA ALA A 46 14.38 -8.32 -0.50
C ALA A 46 15.42 -8.46 -1.63
N SER A 47 16.56 -9.09 -1.35
CA SER A 47 17.53 -9.43 -2.39
C SER A 47 16.99 -10.53 -3.33
N VAL A 48 16.20 -11.47 -2.81
CA VAL A 48 15.48 -12.47 -3.62
C VAL A 48 14.42 -11.80 -4.50
N VAL A 49 13.75 -10.74 -4.04
CA VAL A 49 12.84 -9.95 -4.89
C VAL A 49 13.59 -9.42 -6.11
N ILE A 50 14.74 -8.77 -5.92
CA ILE A 50 15.55 -8.25 -7.04
C ILE A 50 15.94 -9.36 -8.02
N GLU A 51 16.39 -10.51 -7.54
CA GLU A 51 16.74 -11.64 -8.40
C GLU A 51 15.54 -12.22 -9.15
N SER A 52 14.37 -12.29 -8.51
CA SER A 52 13.14 -12.72 -9.18
C SER A 52 12.70 -11.75 -10.28
N LEU A 53 12.86 -10.44 -10.07
CA LEU A 53 12.55 -9.42 -11.08
C LEU A 53 13.48 -9.51 -12.30
N LYS A 54 14.76 -9.87 -12.11
CA LYS A 54 15.69 -10.14 -13.23
C LYS A 54 15.27 -11.36 -14.05
N GLN A 55 14.58 -12.32 -13.44
CA GLN A 55 14.05 -13.51 -14.12
C GLN A 55 12.71 -13.27 -14.84
N THR A 56 12.15 -12.05 -14.76
CA THR A 56 10.92 -11.65 -15.46
C THR A 56 11.28 -10.97 -16.78
N PRO A 57 11.30 -11.69 -17.92
CA PRO A 57 11.86 -11.19 -19.19
C PRO A 57 11.06 -10.03 -19.79
N ASP A 58 9.78 -9.94 -19.46
CA ASP A 58 8.80 -8.97 -19.94
C ASP A 58 8.68 -7.72 -19.03
N LEU A 59 9.51 -7.62 -17.99
CA LEU A 59 9.46 -6.54 -17.01
C LEU A 59 9.82 -5.18 -17.62
N THR A 60 8.85 -4.28 -17.66
CA THR A 60 8.99 -2.89 -18.15
C THR A 60 9.09 -1.87 -17.02
N GLY A 61 8.52 -2.18 -15.84
CA GLY A 61 8.46 -1.26 -14.72
C GLY A 61 8.49 -1.91 -13.35
N VAL A 62 8.93 -1.15 -12.34
CA VAL A 62 8.79 -1.51 -10.92
C VAL A 62 8.28 -0.29 -10.15
N ILE A 63 7.25 -0.48 -9.35
CA ILE A 63 6.77 0.47 -8.35
C ILE A 63 7.22 -0.06 -6.98
N ILE A 64 8.12 0.68 -6.33
CA ILE A 64 8.57 0.43 -4.97
C ILE A 64 7.85 1.43 -4.09
N ASP A 65 7.06 0.94 -3.14
CA ASP A 65 6.23 1.78 -2.29
C ASP A 65 6.56 1.52 -0.81
N GLY A 66 6.77 2.60 -0.05
CA GLY A 66 7.00 2.52 1.39
C GLY A 66 8.36 3.04 1.87
N MET A 67 8.39 3.43 3.15
CA MET A 67 9.58 3.77 3.90
C MET A 67 9.35 3.57 5.39
N ALA A 68 10.40 3.28 6.16
CA ALA A 68 10.27 3.23 7.62
C ALA A 68 10.02 4.63 8.22
N SER A 69 9.22 4.70 9.30
CA SER A 69 8.91 5.97 9.99
C SER A 69 9.79 6.24 11.21
N VAL A 70 10.37 7.44 11.30
CA VAL A 70 11.10 7.91 12.52
C VAL A 70 10.18 8.27 13.68
N ARG A 71 8.85 8.33 13.46
CA ARG A 71 7.87 8.61 14.52
C ARG A 71 7.82 7.50 15.56
N ARG A 72 8.32 6.30 15.23
CA ARG A 72 8.24 5.09 16.04
C ARG A 72 9.63 4.46 16.20
N PRO A 73 10.54 5.09 16.97
CA PRO A 73 11.91 4.58 17.12
C PRO A 73 11.99 3.13 17.61
N GLY A 74 11.02 2.66 18.40
CA GLY A 74 11.04 1.31 18.95
C GLY A 74 10.93 0.17 17.91
N ILE A 75 10.47 0.46 16.68
CA ILE A 75 10.38 -0.54 15.60
C ILE A 75 11.58 -0.48 14.64
N LEU A 76 12.45 0.53 14.80
CA LEU A 76 13.60 0.71 13.94
C LEU A 76 14.75 -0.17 14.40
N ASP A 77 15.60 -0.53 13.45
CA ASP A 77 16.85 -1.23 13.74
C ASP A 77 17.79 -0.36 14.58
N ASP A 78 18.60 -1.00 15.43
CA ASP A 78 19.71 -0.43 16.22
C ASP A 78 20.71 0.38 15.38
N SER A 79 20.86 0.11 14.07
CA SER A 79 21.67 0.98 13.19
C SER A 79 21.03 2.35 12.92
N VAL A 80 19.72 2.46 13.13
CA VAL A 80 18.90 3.67 12.93
C VAL A 80 18.53 4.32 14.26
N VAL A 81 18.53 3.57 15.38
CA VAL A 81 18.25 4.10 16.73
C VAL A 81 19.35 3.75 17.74
N PHE A 82 19.73 4.71 18.56
CA PHE A 82 20.72 4.53 19.63
C PHE A 82 20.09 4.17 20.99
N TYR A 83 18.76 4.04 21.07
CA TYR A 83 18.04 3.83 22.34
C TYR A 83 18.19 2.41 22.91
N ASN A 84 18.71 1.46 22.12
CA ASN A 84 18.97 0.09 22.56
C ASN A 84 20.45 -0.14 22.93
N SER A 85 21.25 0.94 22.98
CA SER A 85 22.66 0.91 23.36
C SER A 85 22.85 1.04 24.87
N THR A 86 24.02 0.62 25.37
CA THR A 86 24.43 0.80 26.77
C THR A 86 24.53 2.29 27.14
N GLU A 87 24.50 2.63 28.43
CA GLU A 87 24.62 4.02 28.89
C GLU A 87 25.89 4.71 28.37
N GLU A 88 27.01 3.99 28.38
CA GLU A 88 28.32 4.45 27.87
C GLU A 88 28.26 4.76 26.36
N GLU A 89 27.64 3.88 25.57
CA GLU A 89 27.45 4.09 24.13
C GLU A 89 26.49 5.24 23.84
N VAL A 90 25.43 5.40 24.65
CA VAL A 90 24.49 6.52 24.53
C VAL A 90 25.20 7.84 24.82
N LEU A 91 26.01 7.92 25.87
CA LEU A 91 26.80 9.12 26.20
C LEU A 91 27.80 9.45 25.08
N ALA A 92 28.57 8.46 24.61
CA ALA A 92 29.51 8.65 23.52
C ALA A 92 28.83 9.05 22.19
N HIS A 93 27.61 8.58 21.95
CA HIS A 93 26.81 8.99 20.81
C HIS A 93 26.27 10.42 20.97
N LEU A 94 25.79 10.78 22.16
CA LEU A 94 25.28 12.12 22.47
C LEU A 94 26.35 13.22 22.38
N GLU A 95 27.62 12.87 22.57
CA GLU A 95 28.75 13.76 22.29
C GLU A 95 28.90 14.06 20.78
N LYS A 96 28.56 13.11 19.91
CA LYS A 96 28.68 13.24 18.45
C LYS A 96 27.43 13.86 17.81
N VAL A 97 26.26 13.43 18.25
CA VAL A 97 24.96 13.87 17.75
C VAL A 97 24.16 14.44 18.92
N PRO A 98 24.01 15.78 19.00
CA PRO A 98 23.23 16.40 20.05
C PRO A 98 21.79 15.87 20.06
N SER A 99 21.18 15.73 21.24
CA SER A 99 19.83 15.14 21.40
C SER A 99 18.74 15.81 20.55
N HIS A 100 18.92 17.09 20.19
CA HIS A 100 17.98 17.84 19.36
C HIS A 100 18.06 17.51 17.87
N ASP A 101 19.19 16.97 17.41
CA ASP A 101 19.42 16.61 16.00
C ASP A 101 19.16 15.11 15.75
N HIS A 102 18.85 14.34 16.80
CA HIS A 102 18.67 12.90 16.70
C HIS A 102 17.63 12.46 15.68
N VAL A 103 16.46 13.09 15.65
CA VAL A 103 15.41 12.71 14.68
C VAL A 103 15.88 12.99 13.24
N HIS A 104 16.66 14.05 13.03
CA HIS A 104 17.26 14.32 11.72
C HIS A 104 18.33 13.29 11.37
N TRP A 105 19.16 12.89 12.34
CA TRP A 105 20.14 11.82 12.16
C TRP A 105 19.47 10.48 11.81
N MET A 106 18.41 10.09 12.53
CA MET A 106 17.63 8.88 12.24
C MET A 106 17.06 8.90 10.82
N PHE A 107 16.47 10.03 10.42
CA PHE A 107 15.94 10.19 9.06
C PHE A 107 17.05 10.12 8.00
N ASN A 108 18.23 10.69 8.28
CA ASN A 108 19.38 10.57 7.39
C ASN A 108 19.84 9.12 7.24
N LYS A 109 19.87 8.34 8.34
CA LYS A 109 20.18 6.91 8.31
C LYS A 109 19.18 6.12 7.46
N LEU A 110 17.89 6.41 7.59
CA LEU A 110 16.87 5.79 6.73
C LEU A 110 17.06 6.16 5.26
N LEU A 111 17.39 7.42 4.95
CA LEU A 111 17.70 7.82 3.58
C LEU A 111 18.97 7.16 3.03
N GLU A 112 20.00 6.97 3.85
CA GLU A 112 21.21 6.20 3.48
C GLU A 112 20.86 4.74 3.14
N ILE A 113 19.99 4.12 3.94
CA ILE A 113 19.49 2.76 3.66
C ILE A 113 18.71 2.72 2.34
N GLN A 114 17.82 3.70 2.12
CA GLN A 114 17.07 3.78 0.87
C GLN A 114 17.96 4.06 -0.34
N ASP A 115 19.01 4.87 -0.19
CA ASP A 115 20.03 5.12 -1.21
C ASP A 115 20.71 3.82 -1.66
N VAL A 116 21.09 2.97 -0.71
CA VAL A 116 21.67 1.65 -1.00
C VAL A 116 20.67 0.77 -1.75
N TRP A 117 19.42 0.69 -1.28
CA TRP A 117 18.41 -0.17 -1.91
C TRP A 117 18.03 0.29 -3.32
N LEU A 118 17.77 1.58 -3.53
CA LEU A 118 17.50 2.12 -4.86
C LEU A 118 18.69 1.90 -5.81
N GLY A 119 19.93 2.03 -5.31
CA GLY A 119 21.13 1.68 -6.06
C GLY A 119 21.20 0.19 -6.44
N LYS A 120 20.83 -0.72 -5.53
CA LYS A 120 20.75 -2.17 -5.82
C LYS A 120 19.71 -2.48 -6.89
N PHE A 121 18.50 -1.91 -6.76
CA PHE A 121 17.43 -2.08 -7.76
C PHE A 121 17.86 -1.54 -9.14
N ARG A 122 18.41 -0.32 -9.19
CA ARG A 122 18.88 0.27 -10.45
C ARG A 122 19.99 -0.54 -11.10
N LYS A 123 20.98 -0.99 -10.31
CA LYS A 123 22.09 -1.83 -10.82
C LYS A 123 21.59 -3.16 -11.39
N ALA A 124 20.60 -3.77 -10.74
CA ALA A 124 20.02 -5.03 -11.18
C ALA A 124 19.09 -4.87 -12.40
N LEU A 125 18.40 -3.73 -12.51
CA LEU A 125 17.38 -3.47 -13.53
C LEU A 125 17.71 -2.18 -14.32
N PRO A 126 18.79 -2.16 -15.11
CA PRO A 126 19.29 -0.93 -15.74
C PRO A 126 18.32 -0.36 -16.78
N ALA A 127 17.58 -1.20 -17.51
CA ALA A 127 16.67 -0.81 -18.59
C ALA A 127 15.20 -0.64 -18.14
N VAL A 128 14.87 -0.98 -16.89
CA VAL A 128 13.49 -0.99 -16.38
C VAL A 128 13.17 0.37 -15.77
N LYS A 129 11.98 0.92 -16.02
CA LYS A 129 11.53 2.15 -15.34
C LYS A 129 11.24 1.84 -13.87
N ILE A 130 11.86 2.58 -12.95
CA ILE A 130 11.62 2.38 -11.51
C ILE A 130 10.96 3.65 -10.98
N VAL A 131 9.85 3.45 -10.29
CA VAL A 131 9.11 4.47 -9.56
C VAL A 131 9.23 4.17 -8.08
N TYR A 132 9.65 5.16 -7.30
CA TYR A 132 9.67 5.11 -5.85
C TYR A 132 8.55 6.00 -5.29
N SER A 133 7.55 5.38 -4.67
CA SER A 133 6.47 6.07 -3.98
C SER A 133 6.90 6.39 -2.55
N ALA A 134 7.12 7.67 -2.30
CA ALA A 134 7.26 8.25 -0.97
C ALA A 134 5.93 8.83 -0.47
N ASP A 135 4.88 8.78 -1.28
CA ASP A 135 3.50 9.04 -0.87
C ASP A 135 3.10 7.97 0.15
N SER A 136 3.29 8.22 1.45
CA SER A 136 2.91 7.27 2.50
C SER A 136 2.60 7.96 3.82
N ASP A 137 1.77 7.31 4.63
CA ASP A 137 1.48 7.72 6.00
C ASP A 137 2.77 7.89 6.82
N ASP A 138 3.79 7.09 6.51
CA ASP A 138 5.08 7.08 7.21
C ASP A 138 5.93 8.32 6.91
N LEU A 139 5.88 8.87 5.68
CA LEU A 139 6.54 10.14 5.36
C LEU A 139 5.86 11.31 6.08
N ALA A 140 4.53 11.36 6.05
CA ALA A 140 3.76 12.41 6.74
C ALA A 140 4.02 12.37 8.26
N ALA A 141 3.97 11.19 8.86
CA ALA A 141 4.31 10.94 10.27
C ALA A 141 5.75 11.36 10.63
N THR A 142 6.70 11.09 9.72
CA THR A 142 8.10 11.48 9.87
C THR A 142 8.27 13.00 9.84
N ALA A 143 7.67 13.68 8.86
CA ALA A 143 7.71 15.13 8.75
C ALA A 143 7.11 15.83 9.97
N GLU A 144 5.97 15.34 10.47
CA GLU A 144 5.34 15.86 11.70
C GLU A 144 6.28 15.74 12.91
N ARG A 145 6.92 14.58 13.07
CA ARG A 145 7.83 14.33 14.20
C ARG A 145 9.06 15.23 14.14
N MET A 146 9.67 15.38 12.97
CA MET A 146 10.83 16.24 12.76
C MET A 146 10.51 17.69 13.08
N LEU A 147 9.39 18.22 12.56
CA LEU A 147 8.97 19.60 12.83
C LEU A 147 8.75 19.85 14.32
N ARG A 148 8.10 18.91 15.02
CA ARG A 148 7.86 19.00 16.47
C ARG A 148 9.16 19.11 17.26
N VAL A 149 10.18 18.32 16.90
CA VAL A 149 11.49 18.37 17.56
C VAL A 149 12.20 19.68 17.27
N ILE A 150 12.20 20.18 16.03
CA ILE A 150 12.76 21.49 15.68
C ILE A 150 12.19 22.60 16.57
N VAL A 151 10.86 22.62 16.76
CA VAL A 151 10.17 23.62 17.60
C VAL A 151 10.55 23.47 19.07
N GLN A 152 10.55 22.24 19.60
CA GLN A 152 10.94 21.96 20.98
C GLN A 152 12.38 22.38 21.27
N SER A 153 13.30 22.04 20.38
CA SER A 153 14.72 22.37 20.52
C SER A 153 15.00 23.87 20.40
N ALA A 154 14.32 24.57 19.49
CA ALA A 154 14.39 26.02 19.41
C ALA A 154 13.87 26.69 20.69
N THR A 155 12.81 26.15 21.29
CA THR A 155 12.26 26.61 22.58
C THR A 155 13.28 26.44 23.70
N VAL A 156 13.93 25.28 23.80
CA VAL A 156 14.97 25.03 24.83
C VAL A 156 16.17 25.97 24.66
N LYS A 157 16.71 26.11 23.44
CA LYS A 157 17.84 27.02 23.15
C LYS A 157 17.51 28.47 23.49
N ALA A 158 16.31 28.92 23.12
CA ALA A 158 15.86 30.26 23.45
C ALA A 158 15.66 30.45 24.97
N SER A 159 15.25 29.40 25.71
CA SER A 159 15.04 29.46 27.16
C SER A 159 16.36 29.57 27.90
N GLN A 160 17.35 28.78 27.49
CA GLN A 160 18.72 28.87 28.00
C GLN A 160 19.33 30.24 27.72
N THR A 161 19.14 30.77 26.50
CA THR A 161 19.62 32.11 26.14
C THR A 161 18.95 33.20 26.97
N LYS A 162 17.63 33.12 27.17
CA LYS A 162 16.89 34.06 28.02
C LYS A 162 17.39 34.02 29.46
N LYS A 163 17.59 32.83 30.03
CA LYS A 163 18.10 32.66 31.40
C LYS A 163 19.49 33.28 31.56
N SER A 164 20.40 33.06 30.60
CA SER A 164 21.73 33.68 30.62
C SER A 164 21.67 35.21 30.53
N LEU A 165 20.74 35.76 29.74
CA LEU A 165 20.51 37.20 29.66
C LEU A 165 19.88 37.77 30.96
N GLU A 166 19.02 37.01 31.63
CA GLU A 166 18.47 37.36 32.94
C GLU A 166 19.57 37.42 34.00
N GLU A 167 20.45 36.42 34.05
CA GLU A 167 21.61 36.39 34.94
C GLU A 167 22.53 37.62 34.70
N GLN A 168 22.85 37.94 33.44
CA GLN A 168 23.64 39.12 33.09
C GLN A 168 22.96 40.44 33.47
N ARG A 169 21.63 40.53 33.31
CA ARG A 169 20.85 41.70 33.72
C ARG A 169 20.92 41.86 35.23
N ASP A 170 20.73 40.77 35.98
CA ASP A 170 20.68 40.80 37.44
C ASP A 170 22.05 41.15 38.04
N GLU A 171 23.14 40.68 37.43
CA GLU A 171 24.51 41.12 37.80
C GLU A 171 24.72 42.63 37.57
N LEU A 172 24.26 43.16 36.43
CA LEU A 172 24.36 44.60 36.13
C LEU A 172 23.44 45.44 37.05
N GLN A 173 22.27 44.93 37.40
CA GLN A 173 21.34 45.56 38.34
C GLN A 173 21.92 45.58 39.75
N ALA A 174 22.55 44.49 40.20
CA ALA A 174 23.25 44.41 41.48
C ALA A 174 24.45 45.38 41.54
N ARG A 175 25.15 45.62 40.42
CA ARG A 175 26.16 46.68 40.34
C ARG A 175 25.55 48.09 40.48
N LEU A 176 24.36 48.30 39.93
CA LEU A 176 23.69 49.61 39.96
C LEU A 176 23.18 49.95 41.37
N ASP A 177 22.49 49.01 42.02
CA ASP A 177 21.78 49.20 43.29
C ASP A 177 22.60 48.81 44.52
N GLY A 178 23.60 47.95 44.32
CA GLY A 178 24.45 47.33 45.35
C GLY A 178 24.05 45.87 45.57
N PRO A 179 24.98 45.01 46.01
CA PRO A 179 24.70 43.59 46.26
C PRO A 179 23.75 43.36 47.46
N GLY A 180 23.32 44.42 48.14
CA GLY A 180 22.52 44.35 49.37
C GLY A 180 23.40 44.23 50.62
N LYS A 181 22.80 43.84 51.76
CA LYS A 181 23.54 43.64 53.02
C LYS A 181 24.54 42.49 52.88
N LEU A 182 25.80 42.75 53.19
CA LEU A 182 26.86 41.75 53.25
C LEU A 182 26.63 40.84 54.47
N THR A 183 26.39 39.55 54.22
CA THR A 183 26.29 38.53 55.25
C THR A 183 27.36 37.46 55.05
N SER A 184 27.79 36.85 56.16
CA SER A 184 28.83 35.81 56.15
C SER A 184 28.41 34.60 55.30
N SER A 185 27.13 34.20 55.35
CA SER A 185 26.59 33.09 54.57
C SER A 185 26.65 33.33 53.06
N VAL A 186 26.33 34.54 52.60
CA VAL A 186 26.36 34.90 51.17
C VAL A 186 27.79 34.91 50.62
N LEU A 187 28.74 35.46 51.38
CA LEU A 187 30.15 35.47 50.97
C LEU A 187 30.80 34.07 50.99
N GLN A 188 30.43 33.23 51.95
CA GLN A 188 30.88 31.83 51.99
C GLN A 188 30.34 31.03 50.80
N ALA A 189 29.06 31.21 50.44
CA ALA A 189 28.48 30.60 49.25
C ALA A 189 29.19 31.07 47.96
N LYS A 190 29.45 32.38 47.84
CA LYS A 190 30.18 32.96 46.70
C LYS A 190 31.62 32.44 46.61
N LEU A 191 32.33 32.31 47.72
CA LEU A 191 33.68 31.72 47.75
C LEU A 191 33.66 30.26 47.28
N HIS A 192 32.71 29.45 47.73
CA HIS A 192 32.59 28.05 47.30
C HIS A 192 32.32 27.94 45.79
N GLU A 193 31.46 28.81 45.23
CA GLU A 193 31.20 28.89 43.80
C GLU A 193 32.46 29.29 43.01
N LEU A 194 33.14 30.36 43.43
CA LEU A 194 34.37 30.84 42.80
C LEU A 194 35.50 29.80 42.89
N GLN A 195 35.55 29.00 43.96
CA GLN A 195 36.51 27.91 44.12
C GLN A 195 36.26 26.77 43.13
N SER A 196 34.99 26.45 42.86
CA SER A 196 34.59 25.49 41.81
C SER A 196 34.93 26.01 40.41
N LYS A 197 34.63 27.29 40.12
CA LYS A 197 35.01 27.95 38.86
C LYS A 197 36.53 27.97 38.67
N ARG A 198 37.29 28.30 39.72
CA ARG A 198 38.76 28.28 39.72
C ARG A 198 39.31 26.89 39.35
N LYS A 199 38.79 25.82 39.95
CA LYS A 199 39.21 24.43 39.64
C LYS A 199 38.99 24.06 38.16
N LYS A 200 37.90 24.54 37.54
CA LYS A 200 37.61 24.27 36.12
C LYS A 200 38.51 25.04 35.15
N LEU A 201 38.97 26.23 35.55
CA LEU A 201 39.78 27.12 34.70
C LEU A 201 41.28 26.85 34.79
N VAL A 202 41.75 26.24 35.89
CA VAL A 202 43.16 25.82 36.04
C VAL A 202 43.49 24.74 35.02
N GLY A 203 44.32 25.08 34.02
CA GLY A 203 44.75 24.19 32.94
C GLY A 203 44.19 24.53 31.54
N THR A 204 43.33 25.54 31.42
CA THR A 204 42.79 26.03 30.13
C THR A 204 43.44 27.35 29.69
N SER A 205 43.31 27.74 28.41
CA SER A 205 43.92 28.94 27.83
C SER A 205 43.33 30.29 28.31
N GLY A 206 42.36 30.28 29.22
CA GLY A 206 41.62 31.45 29.71
C GLY A 206 42.33 32.25 30.82
N LYS A 207 43.56 32.75 30.58
CA LYS A 207 44.34 33.49 31.60
C LYS A 207 43.66 34.77 32.12
N SER A 208 42.85 35.48 31.32
CA SER A 208 42.17 36.70 31.76
C SER A 208 40.96 36.40 32.66
N GLU A 209 40.19 35.35 32.33
CA GLU A 209 39.06 34.91 33.14
C GLU A 209 39.52 34.35 34.49
N LEU A 210 40.64 33.62 34.52
CA LEU A 210 41.24 33.16 35.77
C LEU A 210 41.65 34.35 36.67
N ARG A 211 42.25 35.41 36.10
CA ARG A 211 42.61 36.62 36.85
C ARG A 211 41.38 37.35 37.42
N ALA A 212 40.29 37.42 36.65
CA ALA A 212 39.05 38.02 37.13
C ALA A 212 38.43 37.20 38.28
N VAL A 213 38.39 35.87 38.14
CA VAL A 213 37.93 34.97 39.22
C VAL A 213 38.82 35.07 40.46
N GLU A 214 40.14 35.23 40.31
CA GLU A 214 41.06 35.41 41.44
C GLU A 214 40.89 36.75 42.14
N ALA A 215 40.59 37.83 41.40
CA ALA A 215 40.26 39.13 41.96
C ALA A 215 38.95 39.08 42.76
N ASP A 216 37.89 38.51 42.19
CA ASP A 216 36.59 38.33 42.86
C ASP A 216 36.71 37.42 44.10
N PHE A 217 37.59 36.41 44.04
CA PHE A 217 37.87 35.52 45.16
C PHE A 217 38.59 36.25 46.31
N ALA A 218 39.55 37.11 45.99
CA ALA A 218 40.23 37.95 46.98
C ALA A 218 39.25 38.96 47.63
N GLU A 219 38.40 39.59 46.82
CA GLU A 219 37.41 40.56 47.28
C GLU A 219 36.38 39.93 48.24
N ALA A 220 35.87 38.74 47.91
CA ALA A 220 34.94 38.01 48.78
C ALA A 220 35.57 37.59 50.10
N LYS A 221 36.86 37.21 50.09
CA LYS A 221 37.62 36.85 51.29
C LYS A 221 37.84 38.06 52.19
N GLU A 222 38.16 39.21 51.60
CA GLU A 222 38.29 40.47 52.34
C GLU A 222 36.96 40.91 52.94
N GLY A 223 35.84 40.72 52.25
CA GLY A 223 34.51 40.97 52.79
C GLY A 223 34.20 40.15 54.05
N LEU A 224 34.62 38.87 54.09
CA LEU A 224 34.48 38.04 55.29
C LEU A 224 35.36 38.53 56.44
N HIS A 225 36.56 38.99 56.13
CA HIS A 225 37.47 39.55 57.12
C HIS A 225 36.87 40.81 57.78
N LEU A 226 36.31 41.72 56.98
CA LEU A 226 35.64 42.93 57.50
C LEU A 226 34.42 42.61 58.36
N LEU A 227 33.60 41.62 57.98
CA LEU A 227 32.46 41.18 58.81
C LEU A 227 32.93 40.57 60.14
N ALA A 228 33.99 39.77 60.13
CA ALA A 228 34.57 39.19 61.34
C ALA A 228 35.19 40.25 62.26
N GLU A 229 35.90 41.24 61.70
CA GLU A 229 36.48 42.34 62.47
C GLU A 229 35.39 43.25 63.06
N ARG A 230 34.28 43.48 62.33
CA ARG A 230 33.09 44.16 62.88
C ARG A 230 32.53 43.43 64.11
N GLU A 231 32.32 42.11 64.02
CA GLU A 231 31.83 41.31 65.16
C GLU A 231 32.80 41.37 66.35
N ARG A 232 34.11 41.26 66.08
CA ARG A 232 35.16 41.39 67.10
C ARG A 232 35.14 42.75 67.78
N LEU A 233 35.03 43.84 67.02
CA LEU A 233 34.98 45.21 67.54
C LEU A 233 33.70 45.46 68.34
N VAL A 234 32.55 44.90 67.94
CA VAL A 234 31.29 44.95 68.72
C VAL A 234 31.45 44.25 70.07
N ILE A 235 32.08 43.07 70.10
CA ILE A 235 32.37 42.32 71.34
C ILE A 235 33.34 43.13 72.22
N LYS A 236 34.43 43.63 71.63
CA LYS A 236 35.45 44.44 72.32
C LYS A 236 34.85 45.72 72.91
N LEU A 237 33.95 46.38 72.19
CA LEU A 237 33.21 47.55 72.65
C LEU A 237 32.30 47.21 73.84
N ARG A 238 31.57 46.09 73.78
CA ARG A 238 30.72 45.61 74.87
C ARG A 238 31.53 45.33 76.14
N VAL A 239 32.69 44.69 76.00
CA VAL A 239 33.62 44.43 77.12
C VAL A 239 34.19 45.73 77.69
N ASN A 240 34.58 46.69 76.84
CA ASN A 240 35.10 47.98 77.27
C ASN A 240 34.05 48.84 77.98
N LYS A 241 32.79 48.81 77.51
CA LYS A 241 31.61 49.43 78.16
C LYS A 241 31.34 48.81 79.54
N ALA A 242 31.35 47.49 79.66
CA ALA A 242 31.20 46.79 80.94
C ALA A 242 32.31 47.12 81.95
N LYS A 243 33.54 47.34 81.47
CA LYS A 243 34.70 47.71 82.30
C LYS A 243 34.87 49.23 82.49
N LYS A 244 33.92 50.06 82.03
CA LYS A 244 33.92 51.54 82.13
C LYS A 244 35.22 52.23 81.65
N LYS A 245 35.88 51.70 80.61
CA LYS A 245 37.16 52.25 80.11
C LYS A 245 36.95 53.28 78.98
N GLN A 246 36.60 54.52 79.34
CA GLN A 246 36.15 55.57 78.39
C GLN A 246 37.06 55.79 77.17
N LYS A 247 38.37 56.00 77.36
CA LYS A 247 39.33 56.18 76.23
C LYS A 247 39.38 54.99 75.27
N LEU A 248 39.17 53.77 75.78
CA LEU A 248 39.15 52.55 74.94
C LEU A 248 37.80 52.35 74.26
N ILE A 249 36.70 52.84 74.85
CA ILE A 249 35.39 52.89 74.21
C ILE A 249 35.46 53.79 72.99
N GLU A 250 35.93 55.04 73.15
CA GLU A 250 36.06 56.01 72.05
C GLU A 250 36.94 55.49 70.90
N LYS A 251 38.09 54.88 71.24
CA LYS A 251 38.96 54.26 70.23
C LYS A 251 38.28 53.10 69.50
N THR A 252 37.56 52.23 70.23
CA THR A 252 36.88 51.07 69.62
C THR A 252 35.66 51.52 68.80
N GLU A 253 34.97 52.60 69.19
CA GLU A 253 33.87 53.19 68.41
C GLU A 253 34.37 53.82 67.11
N ALA A 254 35.50 54.52 67.14
CA ALA A 254 36.14 55.03 65.92
C ALA A 254 36.57 53.90 64.96
N GLU A 255 37.19 52.84 65.49
CA GLU A 255 37.54 51.63 64.72
C GLU A 255 36.28 50.98 64.11
N LEU A 256 35.20 50.87 64.88
CA LEU A 256 33.94 50.28 64.42
C LEU A 256 33.26 51.13 63.33
N VAL A 257 33.25 52.46 63.46
CA VAL A 257 32.71 53.37 62.44
C VAL A 257 33.49 53.25 61.13
N SER A 258 34.82 53.14 61.20
CA SER A 258 35.66 52.92 60.01
C SER A 258 35.30 51.62 59.29
N VAL A 259 35.24 50.50 60.02
CA VAL A 259 34.88 49.19 59.45
C VAL A 259 33.44 49.18 58.93
N GLN A 260 32.52 49.85 59.62
CA GLN A 260 31.12 50.00 59.18
C GLN A 260 31.02 50.84 57.91
N ALA A 261 31.85 51.87 57.76
CA ALA A 261 31.91 52.70 56.56
C ALA A 261 32.47 51.90 55.37
N GLU A 262 33.52 51.09 55.57
CA GLU A 262 34.07 50.20 54.55
C GLU A 262 33.09 49.11 54.10
N ILE A 263 32.34 48.51 55.05
CA ILE A 263 31.26 47.58 54.71
C ILE A 263 30.18 48.31 53.92
N SER A 264 29.73 49.47 54.39
CA SER A 264 28.69 50.25 53.70
C SER A 264 29.11 50.63 52.28
N ALA A 265 30.38 51.00 52.06
CA ALA A 265 30.89 51.33 50.73
C ALA A 265 30.86 50.13 49.76
N ARG A 266 30.95 48.91 50.28
CA ARG A 266 30.83 47.66 49.51
C ARG A 266 29.37 47.19 49.32
N GLU A 267 28.48 47.59 50.21
CA GLU A 267 27.03 47.36 50.08
C GLU A 267 26.36 48.37 49.13
N ASP A 268 26.97 49.55 48.98
CA ASP A 268 26.47 50.62 48.14
C ASP A 268 26.75 50.34 46.66
N GLY A 269 25.69 50.28 45.85
CA GLY A 269 25.83 50.31 44.39
C GLY A 269 26.27 51.68 43.89
N VAL A 270 26.55 51.75 42.58
CA VAL A 270 26.99 52.99 41.92
C VAL A 270 25.98 54.15 42.13
N VAL A 271 24.68 53.85 42.24
CA VAL A 271 23.64 54.87 42.51
C VAL A 271 23.75 55.46 43.92
N LYS A 272 23.94 54.61 44.94
CA LYS A 272 24.11 55.10 46.32
C LYS A 272 25.45 55.83 46.49
N ALA A 273 26.50 55.36 45.83
CA ALA A 273 27.78 56.06 45.78
C ALA A 273 27.65 57.46 45.17
N LEU A 274 26.89 57.60 44.07
CA LEU A 274 26.59 58.90 43.47
C LEU A 274 25.83 59.82 44.43
N ASN A 275 24.79 59.33 45.10
CA ASN A 275 24.02 60.14 46.05
C ASN A 275 24.90 60.63 47.21
N LYS A 276 25.75 59.75 47.75
CA LYS A 276 26.72 60.13 48.80
C LYS A 276 27.73 61.16 48.31
N ALA A 277 28.21 61.04 47.07
CA ALA A 277 29.13 62.02 46.47
C ALA A 277 28.46 63.38 46.29
N ILE A 278 27.18 63.42 45.87
CA ILE A 278 26.38 64.64 45.75
C ILE A 278 26.17 65.29 47.13
N GLU A 279 25.76 64.52 48.14
CA GLU A 279 25.58 65.03 49.52
C GLU A 279 26.89 65.57 50.10
N ALA A 280 28.02 64.87 49.87
CA ALA A 280 29.34 65.33 50.30
C ALA A 280 29.73 66.64 49.59
N ARG A 281 29.46 66.74 48.29
CA ARG A 281 29.70 67.93 47.47
C ARG A 281 28.85 69.13 47.91
N GLU A 282 27.60 68.89 48.32
CA GLU A 282 26.72 69.91 48.91
C GLU A 282 27.22 70.41 50.26
N ARG A 283 27.76 69.53 51.12
CA ARG A 283 28.34 69.93 52.42
C ARG A 283 29.55 70.85 52.27
N PHE A 284 30.35 70.69 51.22
CA PHE A 284 31.49 71.57 50.93
C PHE A 284 31.08 72.87 50.21
N SER A 285 29.78 73.07 49.93
CA SER A 285 29.27 74.28 49.32
C SER A 285 29.28 75.44 50.32
N GLY A 286 30.17 76.42 50.11
CA GLY A 286 30.29 77.62 50.97
C GLY A 286 31.51 77.64 51.89
N GLU A 287 32.28 76.55 51.99
CA GLU A 287 33.50 76.50 52.81
C GLU A 287 34.73 77.09 52.09
N VAL A 288 35.39 78.06 52.73
CA VAL A 288 36.62 78.71 52.23
C VAL A 288 37.80 77.75 52.40
N GLY A 289 38.49 77.41 51.30
CA GLY A 289 39.67 76.52 51.29
C GLY A 289 39.43 75.10 50.73
N LYS A 290 38.17 74.69 50.51
CA LYS A 290 37.79 73.34 50.04
C LYS A 290 37.57 73.23 48.52
N LYS A 291 38.32 73.96 47.70
CA LYS A 291 38.11 73.98 46.23
C LYS A 291 38.57 72.69 45.55
N ALA A 292 39.77 72.21 45.87
CA ALA A 292 40.31 70.98 45.28
C ALA A 292 39.44 69.73 45.58
N ASP A 293 38.92 69.63 46.81
CA ASP A 293 38.02 68.53 47.22
C ASP A 293 36.69 68.58 46.45
N ARG A 294 36.17 69.77 46.14
CA ARG A 294 34.97 69.95 45.30
C ARG A 294 35.22 69.58 43.84
N ASP A 295 36.35 69.99 43.28
CA ASP A 295 36.71 69.66 41.90
C ASP A 295 36.91 68.15 41.71
N ALA A 296 37.48 67.47 42.71
CA ALA A 296 37.60 66.00 42.74
C ALA A 296 36.22 65.31 42.83
N LEU A 297 35.33 65.78 43.71
CA LEU A 297 33.96 65.25 43.80
C LEU A 297 33.14 65.51 42.53
N ASP A 298 33.33 66.64 41.85
CA ASP A 298 32.67 66.93 40.58
C ASP A 298 33.14 66.01 39.45
N LEU A 299 34.44 65.62 39.44
CA LEU A 299 34.97 64.57 38.57
C LEU A 299 34.36 63.20 38.89
N ASP A 300 34.35 62.79 40.16
CA ASP A 300 33.77 61.52 40.60
C ASP A 300 32.27 61.44 40.29
N ILE A 301 31.50 62.51 40.54
CA ILE A 301 30.08 62.61 40.18
C ILE A 301 29.89 62.44 38.67
N LYS A 302 30.76 63.04 37.86
CA LYS A 302 30.71 62.92 36.40
C LYS A 302 31.00 61.49 35.94
N GLU A 303 32.00 60.84 36.52
CA GLU A 303 32.34 59.45 36.22
C GLU A 303 31.25 58.47 36.67
N LEU A 304 30.71 58.63 37.88
CA LEU A 304 29.61 57.82 38.40
C LEU A 304 28.33 58.00 37.57
N ARG A 305 28.00 59.22 37.15
CA ARG A 305 26.88 59.47 36.23
C ARG A 305 27.06 58.75 34.90
N LYS A 306 28.26 58.85 34.31
CA LYS A 306 28.59 58.15 33.06
C LYS A 306 28.50 56.62 33.24
N SER A 307 29.04 56.08 34.34
CA SER A 307 28.96 54.66 34.64
C SER A 307 27.51 54.18 34.83
N ILE A 308 26.65 54.95 35.49
CA ILE A 308 25.22 54.64 35.63
C ILE A 308 24.54 54.62 34.27
N GLU A 309 24.83 55.59 33.41
CA GLU A 309 24.27 55.68 32.06
C GLU A 309 24.71 54.50 31.19
N ASP A 310 26.00 54.15 31.20
CA ASP A 310 26.55 52.99 30.49
C ASP A 310 25.93 51.65 30.96
N ILE A 311 25.73 51.48 32.28
CA ILE A 311 25.11 50.27 32.83
C ILE A 311 23.61 50.22 32.46
N ARG A 312 22.89 51.35 32.57
CA ARG A 312 21.48 51.44 32.16
C ARG A 312 21.28 51.14 30.69
N GLU A 313 22.17 51.63 29.81
CA GLU A 313 22.12 51.35 28.38
C GLU A 313 22.34 49.85 28.09
N LYS A 314 23.28 49.21 28.79
CA LYS A 314 23.50 47.76 28.69
C LYS A 314 22.28 46.95 29.14
N ILE A 315 21.66 47.33 30.26
CA ILE A 315 20.42 46.70 30.75
C ILE A 315 19.30 46.87 29.72
N ALA A 316 19.11 48.06 29.16
CA ALA A 316 18.09 48.32 28.13
C ALA A 316 18.33 47.49 26.86
N LYS A 317 19.58 47.32 26.42
CA LYS A 317 19.95 46.44 25.28
C LYS A 317 19.63 44.97 25.58
N ILE A 318 19.92 44.50 26.80
CA ILE A 318 19.59 43.13 27.24
C ILE A 318 18.08 42.92 27.27
N GLN A 319 17.31 43.86 27.86
CA GLN A 319 15.85 43.81 27.89
C GLN A 319 15.27 43.77 26.48
N THR A 320 15.77 44.62 25.56
CA THR A 320 15.35 44.60 24.15
C THR A 320 15.60 43.25 23.48
N ARG A 321 16.75 42.61 23.77
CA ARG A 321 17.06 41.25 23.29
C ARG A 321 16.12 40.20 23.88
N MET A 322 15.81 40.29 25.18
CA MET A 322 14.85 39.40 25.84
C MET A 322 13.45 39.53 25.23
N THR A 323 12.95 40.75 25.01
CA THR A 323 11.64 40.98 24.37
C THR A 323 11.61 40.43 22.94
N LYS A 324 12.71 40.58 22.18
CA LYS A 324 12.84 39.95 20.85
C LYS A 324 12.77 38.42 20.94
N LEU A 325 13.48 37.81 21.90
CA LEU A 325 13.44 36.36 22.14
C LEU A 325 12.03 35.89 22.54
N GLU A 326 11.32 36.61 23.40
CA GLU A 326 9.94 36.32 23.79
C GLU A 326 8.97 36.38 22.61
N LYS A 327 9.16 37.34 21.71
CA LYS A 327 8.39 37.40 20.46
C LYS A 327 8.68 36.20 19.56
N VAL A 328 9.94 35.76 19.46
CA VAL A 328 10.33 34.54 18.75
C VAL A 328 9.69 33.30 19.40
N PHE A 329 9.68 33.21 20.73
CA PHE A 329 9.00 32.13 21.48
C PHE A 329 7.52 32.04 21.17
N LYS A 330 6.83 33.18 21.18
CA LYS A 330 5.40 33.25 20.89
C LYS A 330 5.11 32.70 19.48
N ASN A 331 5.96 33.05 18.52
CA ASN A 331 5.86 32.58 17.13
C ASN A 331 6.26 31.09 16.96
N LEU A 332 6.97 30.48 17.92
CA LEU A 332 7.33 29.06 17.91
C LEU A 332 6.25 28.19 18.57
N ARG A 333 5.49 28.72 19.52
CA ARG A 333 4.42 28.04 20.28
C ARG A 333 3.04 28.04 19.60
N GLU A 334 2.94 28.53 18.38
CA GLU A 334 1.66 28.60 17.67
C GLU A 334 1.02 27.20 17.55
N SER A 335 -0.30 27.14 17.72
CA SER A 335 -1.04 25.87 17.66
C SER A 335 -0.93 25.23 16.27
N GLU A 336 -1.14 23.91 16.22
CA GLU A 336 -1.18 23.15 14.96
C GLU A 336 -2.26 23.70 13.99
N THR A 337 -3.24 24.47 14.49
CA THR A 337 -4.28 25.16 13.72
C THR A 337 -3.88 26.51 13.14
N SER A 338 -2.68 27.03 13.46
CA SER A 338 -2.21 28.32 12.94
C SER A 338 -1.75 28.24 11.48
N PRO A 339 -2.07 29.24 10.63
CA PRO A 339 -1.53 29.37 9.28
C PRO A 339 0.00 29.38 9.20
N VAL A 340 0.69 29.92 10.23
CA VAL A 340 2.16 29.97 10.26
C VAL A 340 2.74 28.57 10.50
N TYR A 341 2.10 27.77 11.37
CA TYR A 341 2.48 26.36 11.57
C TYR A 341 2.31 25.58 10.27
N GLY A 342 1.16 25.74 9.59
CA GLY A 342 0.90 25.15 8.28
C GLY A 342 1.98 25.50 7.25
N LYS A 343 2.32 26.79 7.11
CA LYS A 343 3.37 27.26 6.18
C LYS A 343 4.74 26.65 6.48
N ARG A 344 5.12 26.52 7.76
CA ARG A 344 6.38 25.90 8.17
C ARG A 344 6.41 24.40 7.88
N MET A 345 5.29 23.71 8.11
CA MET A 345 5.13 22.31 7.75
C MET A 345 5.34 22.14 6.24
N THR A 346 4.61 22.89 5.41
CA THR A 346 4.73 22.84 3.94
C THR A 346 6.16 23.09 3.47
N GLU A 347 6.86 24.08 4.03
CA GLU A 347 8.25 24.35 3.69
C GLU A 347 9.21 23.23 4.14
N HIS A 348 8.97 22.63 5.31
CA HIS A 348 9.76 21.50 5.78
C HIS A 348 9.58 20.28 4.87
N VAL A 349 8.33 19.94 4.53
CA VAL A 349 8.03 18.83 3.59
C VAL A 349 8.61 19.11 2.22
N ARG A 350 8.53 20.34 1.70
CA ARG A 350 9.19 20.71 0.44
C ARG A 350 10.69 20.43 0.47
N ARG A 351 11.37 20.70 1.60
CA ARG A 351 12.80 20.38 1.76
C ARG A 351 13.05 18.88 1.82
N LEU A 352 12.17 18.10 2.46
CA LEU A 352 12.26 16.64 2.45
C LEU A 352 12.08 16.10 1.02
N TYR A 353 11.09 16.60 0.27
CA TYR A 353 10.87 16.21 -1.12
C TYR A 353 12.09 16.47 -1.99
N LYS A 354 12.76 17.63 -1.83
CA LYS A 354 14.03 17.91 -2.54
C LYS A 354 15.11 16.84 -2.30
N ARG A 355 15.18 16.28 -1.11
CA ARG A 355 16.16 15.21 -0.79
C ARG A 355 15.82 13.91 -1.49
N PHE A 356 14.55 13.55 -1.51
CA PHE A 356 14.07 12.38 -2.25
C PHE A 356 14.22 12.57 -3.77
N TYR A 357 13.95 13.75 -4.31
CA TYR A 357 14.21 14.05 -5.73
C TYR A 357 15.70 13.92 -6.08
N ALA A 358 16.60 14.42 -5.23
CA ALA A 358 18.05 14.25 -5.41
C ALA A 358 18.44 12.76 -5.40
N LEU A 359 17.80 11.96 -4.54
CA LEU A 359 17.98 10.51 -4.48
C LEU A 359 17.50 9.83 -5.76
N GLY A 360 16.32 10.22 -6.25
CA GLY A 360 15.76 9.76 -7.52
C GLY A 360 16.67 10.09 -8.69
N GLN A 361 17.15 11.33 -8.79
CA GLN A 361 18.08 11.76 -9.83
C GLN A 361 19.39 10.96 -9.80
N LYS A 362 19.96 10.73 -8.62
CA LYS A 362 21.19 9.95 -8.43
C LYS A 362 21.09 8.54 -9.04
N HIS A 363 19.94 7.89 -8.91
CA HIS A 363 19.72 6.51 -9.35
C HIS A 363 18.85 6.38 -10.61
N ASN A 364 18.52 7.48 -11.28
CA ASN A 364 17.56 7.50 -12.39
C ASN A 364 16.23 6.81 -12.01
N VAL A 365 15.64 7.19 -10.88
CA VAL A 365 14.38 6.69 -10.34
C VAL A 365 13.37 7.85 -10.29
N GLN A 366 12.17 7.64 -10.81
CA GLN A 366 11.07 8.61 -10.68
C GLN A 366 10.55 8.54 -9.26
N VAL A 367 10.42 9.68 -8.58
CA VAL A 367 9.87 9.73 -7.22
C VAL A 367 8.51 10.40 -7.24
N VAL A 368 7.53 9.77 -6.60
CA VAL A 368 6.16 10.27 -6.48
C VAL A 368 5.79 10.48 -5.00
N PHE A 369 5.02 11.54 -4.74
CA PHE A 369 4.67 12.00 -3.38
C PHE A 369 3.17 12.24 -3.17
N LYS A 370 2.36 11.87 -4.17
CA LYS A 370 0.91 11.99 -4.21
C LYS A 370 0.37 10.97 -5.22
N PRO A 371 -0.95 10.73 -5.26
CA PRO A 371 -1.56 9.96 -6.32
C PRO A 371 -1.19 10.49 -7.70
N GLU A 372 -0.80 9.60 -8.61
CA GLU A 372 -0.25 9.96 -9.92
C GLU A 372 -0.54 8.88 -10.97
N VAL A 373 -0.74 9.30 -12.21
CA VAL A 373 -0.87 8.40 -13.37
C VAL A 373 0.53 8.02 -13.83
N LEU A 374 0.86 6.74 -13.81
CA LEU A 374 2.17 6.21 -14.17
C LEU A 374 2.11 5.47 -15.51
N VAL A 375 3.00 5.83 -16.43
CA VAL A 375 3.11 5.19 -17.75
C VAL A 375 4.33 4.28 -17.81
N PHE A 376 4.13 3.02 -18.21
CA PHE A 376 5.15 2.00 -18.41
C PHE A 376 4.99 1.38 -19.80
N GLY A 377 5.70 1.93 -20.80
CA GLY A 377 5.48 1.54 -22.19
C GLY A 377 4.07 1.91 -22.63
N ASN A 378 3.25 0.90 -22.95
CA ASN A 378 1.83 1.07 -23.29
C ASN A 378 0.87 0.77 -22.13
N LEU A 379 1.37 0.42 -20.93
CA LEU A 379 0.58 0.17 -19.72
C LEU A 379 0.47 1.45 -18.88
N VAL A 380 -0.77 1.85 -18.57
CA VAL A 380 -1.08 3.05 -17.78
C VAL A 380 -1.74 2.65 -16.46
N ILE A 381 -1.14 3.07 -15.35
CA ILE A 381 -1.60 2.77 -13.98
C ILE A 381 -1.93 4.08 -13.24
N ASP A 382 -3.18 4.29 -12.84
CA ASP A 382 -3.53 5.31 -11.84
C ASP A 382 -3.20 4.77 -10.45
N TYR A 383 -2.09 5.25 -9.89
CA TYR A 383 -1.50 4.74 -8.66
C TYR A 383 -1.71 5.70 -7.48
N ALA A 384 -2.05 5.14 -6.32
CA ALA A 384 -2.07 5.84 -5.04
C ALA A 384 -1.65 4.92 -3.90
N HIS A 385 -0.96 5.45 -2.88
CA HIS A 385 -0.67 4.68 -1.68
C HIS A 385 -1.89 4.54 -0.76
N ASP A 386 -2.58 5.65 -0.51
CA ASP A 386 -3.86 5.66 0.20
C ASP A 386 -4.79 6.67 -0.48
N ARG A 387 -5.97 6.22 -0.93
CA ARG A 387 -7.00 7.12 -1.47
C ARG A 387 -7.85 7.76 -0.37
N GLY A 388 -7.59 7.44 0.90
CA GLY A 388 -8.18 8.07 2.08
C GLY A 388 -9.71 7.98 2.15
N ARG A 389 -10.33 8.84 2.98
CA ARG A 389 -11.80 9.03 3.02
C ARG A 389 -12.29 10.07 2.00
N THR A 390 -11.42 10.65 1.19
CA THR A 390 -11.75 11.73 0.23
C THR A 390 -12.60 11.25 -0.92
N TRP A 391 -12.65 9.93 -1.16
CA TRP A 391 -13.63 9.26 -2.03
C TRP A 391 -14.74 8.56 -1.23
N GLN A 392 -15.21 9.16 -0.14
CA GLN A 392 -16.58 8.88 0.29
C GLN A 392 -17.54 9.36 -0.83
N PRO A 393 -18.72 8.74 -1.02
CA PRO A 393 -19.85 9.40 -1.64
C PRO A 393 -20.21 10.43 -0.61
N MET A 394 -19.69 11.61 -0.84
CA MET A 394 -20.06 12.77 -0.09
C MET A 394 -21.59 12.87 -0.24
N PRO A 395 -22.36 12.85 0.88
CA PRO A 395 -23.80 13.09 0.83
C PRO A 395 -24.06 14.29 -0.08
N GLY A 396 -25.15 14.32 -0.86
CA GLY A 396 -25.32 15.28 -1.99
C GLY A 396 -25.10 16.77 -1.67
N ARG A 397 -25.08 17.16 -0.39
CA ARG A 397 -24.68 18.50 0.10
C ARG A 397 -23.16 18.69 0.20
N VAL A 398 -22.42 17.67 0.61
CA VAL A 398 -20.95 17.63 0.68
C VAL A 398 -20.35 17.38 -0.71
N ARG A 399 -21.03 16.66 -1.61
CA ARG A 399 -20.66 16.56 -3.04
C ARG A 399 -20.67 17.94 -3.70
N ARG A 400 -21.73 18.73 -3.51
CA ARG A 400 -21.79 20.14 -3.93
C ARG A 400 -20.70 21.00 -3.30
N LEU A 401 -20.34 20.70 -2.05
CA LEU A 401 -19.25 21.39 -1.35
C LEU A 401 -17.88 21.02 -1.95
N ALA A 402 -17.61 19.75 -2.25
CA ALA A 402 -16.38 19.32 -2.90
C ALA A 402 -16.31 19.70 -4.39
N GLU A 403 -17.43 19.73 -5.10
CA GLU A 403 -17.52 20.35 -6.43
C GLU A 403 -17.20 21.85 -6.33
N SER A 404 -17.59 22.52 -5.24
CA SER A 404 -17.25 23.94 -4.98
C SER A 404 -15.83 24.19 -4.46
N TYR A 405 -15.17 23.21 -3.84
CA TYR A 405 -13.81 23.33 -3.27
C TYR A 405 -12.72 22.66 -4.13
N HIS A 406 -13.06 21.70 -4.99
CA HIS A 406 -12.13 20.86 -5.74
C HIS A 406 -12.39 20.76 -7.25
N GLY A 407 -13.53 21.21 -7.79
CA GLY A 407 -13.74 21.25 -9.24
C GLY A 407 -13.59 19.89 -9.97
N MET A 408 -14.73 19.29 -10.30
CA MET A 408 -14.98 18.41 -11.47
C MET A 408 -14.53 16.93 -11.45
N MET A 409 -15.46 16.04 -11.81
CA MET A 409 -15.16 14.72 -12.42
C MET A 409 -14.80 14.85 -13.92
N THR A 410 -15.24 15.93 -14.57
CA THR A 410 -14.74 16.36 -15.90
C THR A 410 -13.24 16.65 -15.87
N SER A 411 -12.70 17.17 -14.77
CA SER A 411 -11.25 17.36 -14.59
C SER A 411 -10.50 16.04 -14.40
N TYR A 412 -11.11 14.93 -13.97
CA TYR A 412 -10.36 13.67 -13.81
C TYR A 412 -9.91 13.09 -15.16
N ARG A 413 -10.78 13.10 -16.18
CA ARG A 413 -10.41 12.69 -17.55
C ARG A 413 -9.46 13.68 -18.21
N GLU A 414 -9.66 14.99 -17.99
CA GLU A 414 -8.76 16.04 -18.48
C GLU A 414 -7.39 15.98 -17.81
N ASN A 415 -7.31 15.75 -16.48
CA ASN A 415 -6.08 15.56 -15.72
C ASN A 415 -5.36 14.28 -16.14
N ILE A 416 -6.08 13.19 -16.42
CA ILE A 416 -5.50 11.97 -17.00
C ILE A 416 -4.95 12.28 -18.39
N ALA A 417 -5.72 12.95 -19.25
CA ALA A 417 -5.30 13.29 -20.60
C ALA A 417 -4.06 14.20 -20.60
N GLU A 418 -4.04 15.21 -19.74
CA GLU A 418 -2.91 16.14 -19.53
C GLU A 418 -1.69 15.37 -19.00
N ALA A 419 -1.84 14.55 -17.96
CA ALA A 419 -0.74 13.73 -17.43
C ALA A 419 -0.18 12.73 -18.46
N LEU A 420 -1.04 12.18 -19.33
CA LEU A 420 -0.65 11.29 -20.42
C LEU A 420 0.03 12.06 -21.56
N GLU A 421 -0.41 13.28 -21.85
CA GLU A 421 0.22 14.18 -22.82
C GLU A 421 1.62 14.62 -22.35
N GLU A 422 1.77 15.02 -21.08
CA GLU A 422 3.04 15.35 -20.46
C GLU A 422 4.04 14.17 -20.51
N GLN A 423 3.54 12.95 -20.28
CA GLN A 423 4.33 11.72 -20.35
C GLN A 423 4.51 11.18 -21.78
N LYS A 424 3.95 11.86 -22.80
CA LYS A 424 3.99 11.45 -24.21
C LYS A 424 3.50 10.01 -24.42
N ALA A 425 2.48 9.61 -23.65
CA ALA A 425 1.92 8.28 -23.74
C ALA A 425 1.21 8.08 -25.09
N ALA A 426 1.40 6.91 -25.69
CA ALA A 426 0.71 6.54 -26.93
C ALA A 426 -0.79 6.25 -26.71
N THR A 427 -1.21 6.14 -25.45
CA THR A 427 -2.58 5.80 -25.02
C THR A 427 -3.18 6.96 -24.25
N ARG A 428 -4.49 7.20 -24.40
CA ARG A 428 -5.23 8.30 -23.74
C ARG A 428 -6.04 7.87 -22.52
N GLU A 429 -5.90 6.62 -22.07
CA GLU A 429 -6.80 6.02 -21.08
C GLU A 429 -6.03 5.17 -20.07
N VAL A 430 -6.53 5.11 -18.84
CA VAL A 430 -5.98 4.27 -17.74
C VAL A 430 -6.36 2.81 -17.96
N ASP A 431 -5.43 1.89 -17.75
CA ASP A 431 -5.69 0.43 -17.82
C ASP A 431 -5.95 -0.16 -16.43
N VAL A 432 -5.26 0.36 -15.41
CA VAL A 432 -5.27 -0.18 -14.05
C VAL A 432 -5.41 0.94 -13.04
N VAL A 433 -6.31 0.77 -12.07
CA VAL A 433 -6.38 1.61 -10.88
C VAL A 433 -5.82 0.79 -9.72
N MET A 434 -4.69 1.24 -9.17
CA MET A 434 -3.98 0.54 -8.12
C MET A 434 -3.96 1.36 -6.83
N GLU A 435 -4.32 0.71 -5.72
CA GLU A 435 -4.18 1.25 -4.36
C GLU A 435 -3.25 0.35 -3.55
N SER A 436 -2.36 0.94 -2.75
CA SER A 436 -1.50 0.23 -1.81
C SER A 436 -1.97 0.41 -0.35
N GLY A 437 -1.11 0.21 0.66
CA GLY A 437 -1.30 0.68 2.05
C GLY A 437 -2.39 0.01 2.91
N HIS A 438 -3.67 0.02 2.52
CA HIS A 438 -4.81 -0.15 3.44
C HIS A 438 -5.79 -1.31 3.14
N HIS A 439 -5.36 -2.36 2.42
CA HIS A 439 -6.16 -3.58 2.16
C HIS A 439 -7.54 -3.35 1.51
N GLY A 440 -7.62 -2.45 0.52
CA GLY A 440 -8.83 -2.34 -0.30
C GLY A 440 -10.08 -1.88 0.48
N VAL A 441 -9.89 -1.18 1.60
CA VAL A 441 -10.97 -0.48 2.32
C VAL A 441 -11.70 0.50 1.39
N PHE A 442 -10.99 1.09 0.43
CA PHE A 442 -11.58 1.86 -0.67
C PHE A 442 -12.49 0.98 -1.55
N PHE A 443 -12.01 -0.16 -2.06
CA PHE A 443 -12.79 -1.04 -2.94
C PHE A 443 -14.05 -1.61 -2.27
N ALA A 444 -13.94 -2.06 -1.02
CA ALA A 444 -15.08 -2.54 -0.24
C ALA A 444 -16.12 -1.45 0.07
N ARG A 445 -15.74 -0.16 -0.04
CA ARG A 445 -16.64 0.99 0.10
C ARG A 445 -17.20 1.43 -1.24
N TRP A 446 -16.38 1.50 -2.29
CA TRP A 446 -16.79 1.83 -3.65
C TRP A 446 -17.85 0.84 -4.17
N GLN A 447 -17.62 -0.47 -3.99
CA GLN A 447 -18.60 -1.53 -4.30
C GLN A 447 -19.93 -1.39 -3.54
N LYS A 448 -19.93 -0.76 -2.36
CA LYS A 448 -21.16 -0.52 -1.56
C LYS A 448 -21.92 0.73 -1.97
N GLN A 449 -21.35 1.60 -2.81
CA GLN A 449 -21.80 2.99 -2.96
C GLN A 449 -22.36 3.35 -4.33
N GLU A 450 -21.97 2.66 -5.40
CA GLU A 450 -22.63 2.75 -6.72
C GLU A 450 -23.82 1.78 -6.87
N LEU A 451 -24.40 1.37 -5.75
CA LEU A 451 -25.74 0.76 -5.70
C LEU A 451 -26.82 1.84 -5.81
N THR A 452 -26.68 2.77 -6.77
CA THR A 452 -27.79 3.57 -7.28
C THR A 452 -28.27 2.90 -8.56
N PRO A 453 -29.47 2.28 -8.58
CA PRO A 453 -30.07 1.65 -9.77
C PRO A 453 -30.30 2.58 -10.96
N GLU A 454 -29.77 3.81 -10.93
CA GLU A 454 -29.99 4.91 -11.86
C GLU A 454 -28.79 5.17 -12.77
N GLU A 455 -27.55 5.01 -12.27
CA GLU A 455 -26.33 5.17 -13.09
C GLU A 455 -25.99 3.89 -13.87
N ILE A 456 -26.57 2.75 -13.48
CA ILE A 456 -26.53 1.46 -14.20
C ILE A 456 -27.78 1.28 -15.09
N ARG A 457 -28.54 2.34 -15.38
CA ARG A 457 -29.63 2.26 -16.37
C ARG A 457 -29.06 2.31 -17.78
N MET A 458 -28.48 1.19 -18.20
CA MET A 458 -28.43 0.85 -19.62
C MET A 458 -29.85 0.52 -20.07
N GLN A 459 -30.62 1.53 -20.46
CA GLN A 459 -31.99 1.42 -20.96
C GLN A 459 -32.12 0.66 -22.31
N HIS A 460 -31.06 -0.04 -22.76
CA HIS A 460 -31.02 -0.70 -24.07
C HIS A 460 -30.41 -2.13 -24.07
N VAL A 461 -30.24 -2.82 -22.93
CA VAL A 461 -29.62 -4.17 -22.90
C VAL A 461 -30.61 -5.32 -23.12
N ASN A 462 -31.85 -5.04 -23.50
CA ASN A 462 -32.80 -6.09 -23.86
C ASN A 462 -33.04 -6.06 -25.36
N THR A 463 -32.25 -6.82 -26.11
CA THR A 463 -32.51 -7.46 -27.42
C THR A 463 -31.17 -7.79 -28.07
N TYR A 464 -31.14 -8.88 -28.87
CA TYR A 464 -30.19 -9.18 -29.96
C TYR A 464 -28.95 -8.31 -30.10
N TYR A 465 -27.75 -8.92 -30.17
CA TYR A 465 -26.50 -8.31 -30.65
C TYR A 465 -26.63 -6.85 -31.11
N THR A 466 -26.54 -5.90 -30.17
CA THR A 466 -26.77 -4.48 -30.49
C THR A 466 -25.50 -3.76 -30.94
N GLY A 467 -24.35 -4.44 -30.96
CA GLY A 467 -23.07 -3.86 -31.41
C GLY A 467 -22.62 -2.61 -30.65
N ALA A 468 -23.27 -2.27 -29.53
CA ALA A 468 -23.18 -0.95 -28.89
C ALA A 468 -22.47 -0.97 -27.52
N SER A 469 -22.11 -2.14 -26.98
CA SER A 469 -21.20 -2.26 -25.84
C SER A 469 -19.73 -2.38 -26.25
N ASP A 470 -19.46 -2.31 -27.55
CA ASP A 470 -18.23 -2.90 -28.11
C ASP A 470 -16.98 -2.03 -27.92
N ASP A 471 -17.18 -0.77 -27.53
CA ASP A 471 -16.12 0.25 -27.31
C ASP A 471 -15.88 0.57 -25.83
N VAL A 472 -16.50 -0.16 -24.88
CA VAL A 472 -16.29 0.10 -23.45
C VAL A 472 -14.95 -0.51 -23.00
N LYS A 473 -13.97 0.34 -22.70
CA LYS A 473 -12.69 -0.08 -22.13
C LYS A 473 -12.87 -0.67 -20.73
N HIS A 474 -12.25 -1.83 -20.51
CA HIS A 474 -12.17 -2.45 -19.19
C HIS A 474 -10.96 -1.90 -18.41
N THR A 475 -11.23 -1.39 -17.20
CA THR A 475 -10.19 -0.97 -16.25
C THR A 475 -10.13 -1.96 -15.11
N VAL A 476 -8.93 -2.45 -14.79
CA VAL A 476 -8.74 -3.40 -13.69
C VAL A 476 -8.40 -2.68 -12.39
N PHE A 477 -9.12 -3.01 -11.33
CA PHE A 477 -8.88 -2.48 -10.00
C PHE A 477 -8.03 -3.45 -9.19
N ILE A 478 -6.93 -2.97 -8.60
CA ILE A 478 -5.97 -3.81 -7.89
C ILE A 478 -5.66 -3.21 -6.52
N ALA A 479 -5.80 -4.03 -5.48
CA ALA A 479 -5.20 -3.76 -4.18
C ALA A 479 -3.82 -4.42 -4.13
N GLY A 480 -2.77 -3.61 -3.94
CA GLY A 480 -1.41 -4.09 -3.80
C GLY A 480 -1.22 -4.95 -2.55
N MET A 481 -0.36 -5.97 -2.64
CA MET A 481 0.03 -6.76 -1.48
C MET A 481 1.23 -6.11 -0.77
N PRO A 482 1.18 -5.92 0.55
CA PRO A 482 2.33 -5.44 1.31
C PRO A 482 3.45 -6.49 1.31
N PHE A 483 4.69 -6.07 1.11
CA PHE A 483 5.86 -6.93 1.17
C PHE A 483 6.44 -6.91 2.60
N GLU A 484 5.81 -7.67 3.50
CA GLU A 484 6.11 -7.63 4.94
C GLU A 484 6.31 -9.02 5.57
N PRO A 485 7.31 -9.20 6.46
CA PRO A 485 7.51 -10.44 7.21
C PRO A 485 6.51 -10.56 8.36
N GLN A 486 5.26 -10.93 8.05
CA GLN A 486 4.14 -11.00 9.01
C GLN A 486 4.38 -11.91 10.23
N ASP A 487 5.26 -12.91 10.14
CA ASP A 487 5.60 -13.77 11.27
C ASP A 487 6.69 -13.15 12.17
N GLU A 488 7.65 -12.42 11.61
CA GLU A 488 8.62 -11.66 12.40
C GLU A 488 7.95 -10.48 13.10
N ILE A 489 6.98 -9.83 12.45
CA ILE A 489 6.10 -8.82 13.07
C ILE A 489 5.32 -9.43 14.26
N ASP A 490 4.77 -10.64 14.10
CA ASP A 490 4.06 -11.34 15.19
C ASP A 490 4.99 -11.70 16.36
N LYS A 491 6.20 -12.20 16.09
CA LYS A 491 7.22 -12.46 17.12
C LYS A 491 7.62 -11.16 17.84
N TYR A 492 7.82 -10.08 17.09
CA TYR A 492 8.13 -8.77 17.64
C TYR A 492 7.03 -8.27 18.59
N LEU A 493 5.76 -8.41 18.20
CA LEU A 493 4.61 -8.05 19.05
C LEU A 493 4.53 -8.91 20.31
N LYS A 494 4.82 -10.22 20.23
CA LYS A 494 4.82 -11.14 21.37
C LYS A 494 5.97 -10.92 22.35
N ARG A 495 7.14 -10.47 21.87
CA ARG A 495 8.34 -10.26 22.70
C ARG A 495 8.20 -9.15 23.73
N GLN A 496 7.12 -8.34 23.68
CA GLN A 496 6.86 -7.23 24.62
C GLN A 496 8.11 -6.36 24.90
N LYS A 497 9.04 -6.22 23.94
CA LYS A 497 10.14 -5.26 24.08
C LYS A 497 9.51 -3.93 24.51
N PRO A 498 10.06 -3.23 25.53
CA PRO A 498 9.40 -2.14 26.22
C PRO A 498 9.11 -1.00 25.25
N GLY A 499 7.93 -1.09 24.66
CA GLY A 499 7.56 -0.33 23.50
C GLY A 499 6.85 0.94 23.90
N ARG A 500 7.56 1.89 24.50
CA ARG A 500 6.98 3.23 24.71
C ARG A 500 7.06 4.00 23.40
N THR A 501 6.07 3.85 22.53
CA THR A 501 5.86 4.82 21.45
C THR A 501 4.91 5.90 21.95
N ARG A 502 5.43 7.14 22.09
CA ARG A 502 4.72 8.34 22.58
C ARG A 502 4.22 8.22 24.02
N ALA A 503 4.80 9.00 24.94
CA ALA A 503 4.26 9.23 26.28
C ALA A 503 3.92 7.98 27.12
N GLY A 504 4.62 6.86 26.90
CA GLY A 504 4.41 5.64 27.69
C GLY A 504 3.36 4.66 27.16
N LYS A 505 2.76 4.89 25.98
CA LYS A 505 1.78 3.93 25.42
C LYS A 505 2.47 2.67 24.89
N PRO A 506 1.95 1.46 25.17
CA PRO A 506 2.46 0.19 24.61
C PRO A 506 2.37 0.19 23.07
N ILE A 507 3.38 -0.37 22.39
CA ILE A 507 3.42 -0.55 20.91
C ILE A 507 2.11 -1.09 20.34
N ALA A 508 1.51 -2.09 21.00
CA ALA A 508 0.27 -2.73 20.57
C ALA A 508 -0.95 -1.79 20.58
N SER A 509 -0.90 -0.69 21.34
CA SER A 509 -1.98 0.32 21.40
C SER A 509 -1.80 1.45 20.37
N SER A 510 -0.69 1.46 19.63
CA SER A 510 -0.49 2.39 18.52
C SER A 510 -1.12 1.81 17.25
N SER A 511 -2.14 2.47 16.71
CA SER A 511 -2.81 2.09 15.47
C SER A 511 -1.86 2.28 14.27
N HIS A 512 -0.92 1.36 14.05
CA HIS A 512 -0.19 1.30 12.78
C HIS A 512 -0.96 0.41 11.81
N PRO A 513 -1.02 0.78 10.51
CA PRO A 513 -1.49 -0.11 9.47
C PRO A 513 -0.87 -1.50 9.60
N VAL A 514 0.47 -1.65 9.60
CA VAL A 514 1.16 -2.97 9.79
C VAL A 514 0.59 -3.84 10.92
N PHE A 515 0.31 -3.27 12.10
CA PHE A 515 -0.22 -4.04 13.23
C PHE A 515 -1.70 -4.36 13.09
N ILE A 516 -2.46 -3.45 12.49
CA ILE A 516 -3.83 -3.71 12.07
C ILE A 516 -3.80 -4.83 11.02
N ARG A 517 -2.93 -4.80 10.01
CA ARG A 517 -2.74 -5.84 8.99
C ARG A 517 -2.38 -7.18 9.60
N ASN A 518 -1.44 -7.23 10.55
CA ASN A 518 -1.06 -8.47 11.22
C ASN A 518 -2.16 -9.02 12.13
N SER A 519 -2.84 -8.18 12.91
CA SER A 519 -4.00 -8.61 13.72
C SER A 519 -5.17 -9.06 12.83
N GLN A 520 -5.34 -8.36 11.71
CA GLN A 520 -6.18 -8.74 10.59
C GLN A 520 -5.46 -9.73 9.66
N LYS A 521 -4.51 -10.54 10.11
CA LYS A 521 -3.90 -11.69 9.39
C LYS A 521 -3.77 -11.51 7.86
N SER A 522 -3.31 -10.35 7.40
CA SER A 522 -3.46 -10.00 5.99
C SER A 522 -2.43 -10.67 5.09
N VAL A 523 -2.71 -10.63 3.79
CA VAL A 523 -1.88 -11.26 2.75
C VAL A 523 -0.69 -10.36 2.45
N ALA A 524 0.50 -10.97 2.30
CA ALA A 524 1.74 -10.27 1.98
C ALA A 524 2.44 -10.88 0.76
N GLY A 525 3.10 -10.06 -0.05
CA GLY A 525 3.77 -10.52 -1.27
C GLY A 525 4.10 -9.40 -2.26
N VAL A 526 4.23 -9.79 -3.53
CA VAL A 526 4.44 -8.89 -4.67
C VAL A 526 3.35 -9.16 -5.70
N THR A 527 2.84 -8.09 -6.30
CA THR A 527 1.86 -8.16 -7.39
C THR A 527 2.52 -7.80 -8.71
N LEU A 528 2.45 -8.68 -9.70
CA LEU A 528 2.83 -8.40 -11.08
C LEU A 528 1.57 -8.10 -11.89
N VAL A 529 1.62 -7.04 -12.68
CA VAL A 529 0.53 -6.60 -13.55
C VAL A 529 1.04 -6.59 -14.98
N ARG A 530 0.36 -7.27 -15.89
CA ARG A 530 0.77 -7.34 -17.30
C ARG A 530 -0.31 -6.84 -18.22
N LYS A 531 0.10 -6.07 -19.22
CA LYS A 531 -0.72 -5.70 -20.35
C LYS A 531 -0.42 -6.62 -21.52
N HIS A 532 -1.46 -7.23 -22.05
CA HIS A 532 -1.40 -8.07 -23.23
C HIS A 532 -1.88 -7.29 -24.45
N ASN A 533 -1.70 -7.87 -25.64
CA ASN A 533 -2.37 -7.41 -26.84
C ASN A 533 -3.88 -7.24 -26.59
N HIS A 534 -4.51 -6.35 -27.36
CA HIS A 534 -5.92 -5.95 -27.21
C HIS A 534 -6.26 -5.22 -25.90
N GLY A 535 -5.26 -4.83 -25.11
CA GLY A 535 -5.47 -4.07 -23.87
C GLY A 535 -5.96 -4.92 -22.68
N LEU A 536 -5.89 -6.25 -22.79
CA LEU A 536 -6.25 -7.16 -21.72
C LEU A 536 -5.20 -7.11 -20.60
N ILE A 537 -5.65 -7.23 -19.35
CA ILE A 537 -4.79 -7.14 -18.17
C ILE A 537 -4.78 -8.46 -17.42
N SER A 538 -3.57 -8.97 -17.13
CA SER A 538 -3.39 -10.07 -16.20
C SER A 538 -2.74 -9.62 -14.91
N VAL A 539 -3.07 -10.33 -13.84
CA VAL A 539 -2.55 -10.10 -12.49
C VAL A 539 -1.94 -11.39 -12.00
N GLU A 540 -0.71 -11.30 -11.49
CA GLU A 540 -0.02 -12.40 -10.82
C GLU A 540 0.34 -12.01 -9.38
N ALA A 541 -0.26 -12.71 -8.43
CA ALA A 541 0.05 -12.57 -7.01
C ALA A 541 1.10 -13.61 -6.61
N ILE A 542 2.21 -13.16 -6.02
CA ILE A 542 3.28 -14.01 -5.49
C ILE A 542 3.43 -13.75 -3.98
N MET A 543 3.23 -14.79 -3.17
CA MET A 543 3.26 -14.68 -1.72
C MET A 543 4.67 -14.47 -1.15
N TYR A 544 4.73 -13.69 -0.06
CA TYR A 544 5.97 -13.38 0.67
C TYR A 544 6.80 -14.62 1.03
N PHE A 545 6.15 -15.71 1.48
CA PHE A 545 6.87 -16.91 1.91
C PHE A 545 7.67 -17.58 0.77
N LEU A 546 7.26 -17.40 -0.49
CA LEU A 546 8.00 -17.91 -1.65
C LEU A 546 9.31 -17.16 -1.88
N TYR A 547 9.36 -15.86 -1.52
CA TYR A 547 10.60 -15.09 -1.52
C TYR A 547 11.52 -15.57 -0.40
N ARG A 548 10.97 -15.73 0.81
CA ARG A 548 11.72 -16.22 1.98
C ARG A 548 12.36 -17.59 1.74
N ASN A 549 11.62 -18.51 1.14
CA ASN A 549 12.10 -19.86 0.86
C ASN A 549 12.90 -19.95 -0.45
N LYS A 550 13.12 -18.83 -1.16
CA LYS A 550 13.78 -18.75 -2.48
C LYS A 550 13.08 -19.54 -3.59
N GLN A 551 11.87 -20.01 -3.32
CA GLN A 551 11.02 -20.80 -4.22
C GLN A 551 10.55 -20.02 -5.44
N VAL A 552 10.51 -18.69 -5.36
CA VAL A 552 10.21 -17.81 -6.51
C VAL A 552 11.30 -17.86 -7.59
N LEU A 553 12.54 -18.25 -7.24
CA LEU A 553 13.68 -18.32 -8.16
C LEU A 553 13.76 -19.66 -8.92
N GLU A 554 12.93 -20.64 -8.55
CA GLU A 554 12.80 -21.90 -9.27
C GLU A 554 12.22 -21.63 -10.66
N GLN A 555 12.65 -22.43 -11.65
CA GLN A 555 12.14 -22.31 -13.03
C GLN A 555 10.61 -22.39 -13.04
N PHE A 556 9.97 -21.39 -13.66
CA PHE A 556 8.52 -21.35 -13.80
C PHE A 556 8.02 -22.56 -14.60
N LYS A 557 7.02 -23.26 -14.06
CA LYS A 557 6.29 -24.34 -14.72
C LYS A 557 4.81 -24.17 -14.40
N GLY A 558 3.97 -24.21 -15.40
CA GLY A 558 2.55 -23.96 -15.23
C GLY A 558 1.74 -24.59 -16.35
N VAL A 559 0.50 -24.87 -16.02
CA VAL A 559 -0.53 -25.33 -16.94
C VAL A 559 -1.69 -24.36 -16.85
N MET A 560 -2.26 -24.00 -18.00
CA MET A 560 -3.39 -23.11 -18.04
C MET A 560 -4.69 -23.88 -17.84
N ILE A 561 -5.56 -23.28 -17.04
CA ILE A 561 -6.94 -23.67 -16.84
C ILE A 561 -7.81 -22.60 -17.46
N LEU A 562 -8.79 -23.02 -18.24
CA LEU A 562 -9.88 -22.17 -18.67
C LEU A 562 -11.04 -22.34 -17.69
N LEU A 563 -11.52 -21.23 -17.13
CA LEU A 563 -12.61 -21.20 -16.16
C LEU A 563 -13.83 -20.56 -16.82
N ASP A 564 -14.92 -21.33 -16.88
CA ASP A 564 -16.22 -20.87 -17.35
C ASP A 564 -17.35 -21.22 -16.36
N SER A 565 -18.51 -20.60 -16.53
CA SER A 565 -19.66 -20.67 -15.63
C SER A 565 -20.81 -19.84 -16.20
N ASP A 566 -22.01 -20.03 -15.68
CA ASP A 566 -23.19 -19.20 -16.00
C ASP A 566 -23.40 -19.17 -17.51
N ASN A 567 -23.36 -20.34 -18.16
CA ASN A 567 -23.39 -20.45 -19.62
C ASN A 567 -24.80 -20.34 -20.19
N HIS A 568 -25.84 -20.60 -19.38
CA HIS A 568 -27.25 -20.48 -19.77
C HIS A 568 -27.56 -21.16 -21.09
N LEU A 569 -26.95 -22.33 -21.36
CA LEU A 569 -27.14 -23.00 -22.64
C LEU A 569 -28.63 -23.25 -22.90
N ASN A 570 -29.04 -22.98 -24.14
CA ASN A 570 -30.41 -23.14 -24.62
C ASN A 570 -31.46 -22.27 -23.88
N SER A 571 -31.01 -21.14 -23.31
CA SER A 571 -31.84 -20.06 -22.80
C SER A 571 -31.79 -18.83 -23.75
N PRO A 572 -32.82 -17.97 -23.80
CA PRO A 572 -32.79 -16.67 -24.48
C PRO A 572 -31.71 -15.71 -23.95
N GLU A 573 -31.10 -16.01 -22.80
CA GLU A 573 -30.02 -15.26 -22.18
C GLU A 573 -28.62 -15.80 -22.61
N MET A 574 -28.58 -16.88 -23.39
CA MET A 574 -27.36 -17.46 -23.93
C MET A 574 -26.63 -16.48 -24.88
N ASP A 575 -25.36 -16.20 -24.59
CA ASP A 575 -24.46 -15.52 -25.52
C ASP A 575 -23.84 -16.53 -26.50
N CYS A 576 -24.52 -16.81 -27.61
CA CYS A 576 -24.05 -17.79 -28.60
C CYS A 576 -22.68 -17.40 -29.22
N PRO A 577 -22.45 -16.17 -29.70
CA PRO A 577 -21.13 -15.75 -30.17
C PRO A 577 -20.04 -15.89 -29.10
N GLY A 578 -20.32 -15.53 -27.84
CA GLY A 578 -19.37 -15.75 -26.74
C GLY A 578 -19.04 -17.21 -26.49
N THR A 579 -20.04 -18.11 -26.57
CA THR A 579 -19.86 -19.57 -26.41
C THR A 579 -18.98 -20.17 -27.52
N LEU A 580 -19.24 -19.78 -28.78
CA LEU A 580 -18.40 -20.17 -29.90
C LEU A 580 -16.99 -19.61 -29.77
N GLY A 581 -16.87 -18.37 -29.31
CA GLY A 581 -15.60 -17.73 -29.04
C GLY A 581 -14.76 -18.50 -28.02
N GLU A 582 -15.39 -19.06 -27.00
CA GLU A 582 -14.72 -19.86 -25.97
C GLU A 582 -14.14 -21.18 -26.52
N LEU A 583 -14.91 -21.89 -27.33
CA LEU A 583 -14.44 -23.10 -28.01
C LEU A 583 -13.29 -22.77 -28.98
N ALA A 584 -13.42 -21.67 -29.74
CA ALA A 584 -12.40 -21.21 -30.66
C ALA A 584 -11.12 -20.77 -29.92
N LEU A 585 -11.26 -20.05 -28.81
CA LEU A 585 -10.17 -19.65 -27.94
C LEU A 585 -9.40 -20.88 -27.43
N LEU A 586 -10.10 -21.91 -26.98
CA LEU A 586 -9.49 -23.17 -26.55
C LEU A 586 -8.63 -23.79 -27.67
N ASP A 587 -9.18 -23.91 -28.88
CA ASP A 587 -8.43 -24.46 -30.02
C ASP A 587 -7.20 -23.62 -30.35
N GLN A 588 -7.34 -22.29 -30.31
CA GLN A 588 -6.24 -21.37 -30.57
C GLN A 588 -5.15 -21.47 -29.50
N LEU A 589 -5.50 -21.57 -28.22
CA LEU A 589 -4.52 -21.71 -27.13
C LEU A 589 -3.83 -23.07 -27.10
N ILE A 590 -4.46 -24.12 -27.64
CA ILE A 590 -3.81 -25.43 -27.84
C ILE A 590 -2.76 -25.34 -28.97
N LYS A 591 -3.11 -24.68 -30.09
CA LYS A 591 -2.23 -24.51 -31.25
C LYS A 591 -1.09 -23.51 -30.98
N ASN A 592 -1.46 -22.37 -30.41
CA ASN A 592 -0.63 -21.20 -30.14
C ASN A 592 -0.69 -20.90 -28.63
N PRO A 593 0.06 -21.64 -27.80
CA PRO A 593 0.05 -21.45 -26.36
C PRO A 593 0.61 -20.08 -25.97
N MET A 594 0.14 -19.57 -24.83
CA MET A 594 0.69 -18.36 -24.23
C MET A 594 2.12 -18.60 -23.76
N VAL A 595 2.97 -17.58 -23.85
CA VAL A 595 4.35 -17.63 -23.34
C VAL A 595 4.44 -16.84 -22.04
N LEU A 596 4.79 -17.49 -20.94
CA LEU A 596 5.10 -16.86 -19.65
C LEU A 596 6.51 -17.27 -19.22
N TYR A 597 7.33 -16.31 -18.77
CA TYR A 597 8.70 -16.60 -18.32
C TYR A 597 9.51 -17.42 -19.34
N ASN A 598 9.33 -17.13 -20.65
CA ASN A 598 9.92 -17.87 -21.77
C ASN A 598 9.52 -19.37 -21.84
N GLN A 599 8.46 -19.77 -21.16
CA GLN A 599 7.88 -21.13 -21.22
C GLN A 599 6.52 -21.10 -21.92
N LYS A 600 6.27 -22.10 -22.76
CA LYS A 600 4.95 -22.29 -23.40
C LYS A 600 3.99 -22.87 -22.36
N ILE A 601 2.90 -22.16 -22.11
CA ILE A 601 1.84 -22.55 -21.18
C ILE A 601 0.62 -22.97 -21.99
N TYR A 602 0.42 -24.28 -22.07
CA TYR A 602 -0.70 -24.89 -22.78
C TYR A 602 -1.91 -25.03 -21.86
N VAL A 603 -3.11 -25.00 -22.46
CA VAL A 603 -4.35 -25.32 -21.75
C VAL A 603 -4.38 -26.81 -21.48
N GLY A 604 -4.32 -27.19 -20.20
CA GLY A 604 -4.29 -28.59 -19.78
C GLY A 604 -5.54 -29.06 -19.05
N GLY A 605 -6.39 -28.12 -18.62
CA GLY A 605 -7.63 -28.42 -17.92
C GLY A 605 -8.70 -27.37 -18.18
N ASN A 606 -9.93 -27.76 -17.93
CA ASN A 606 -11.09 -26.87 -17.95
C ASN A 606 -11.85 -27.08 -16.64
N LEU A 607 -12.40 -26.00 -16.10
CA LEU A 607 -13.20 -25.97 -14.89
C LEU A 607 -14.47 -25.20 -15.21
N ASN A 608 -15.57 -25.91 -15.44
CA ASN A 608 -16.87 -25.28 -15.42
C ASN A 608 -17.31 -25.14 -13.95
N LEU A 609 -17.74 -23.95 -13.52
CA LEU A 609 -18.10 -23.62 -12.15
C LEU A 609 -19.63 -23.56 -11.91
N GLY A 610 -20.45 -24.20 -12.75
CA GLY A 610 -21.90 -24.31 -12.55
C GLY A 610 -22.73 -23.39 -13.44
N ASP A 611 -24.06 -23.54 -13.34
CA ASP A 611 -25.07 -22.89 -14.19
C ASP A 611 -24.78 -23.07 -15.69
N VAL A 612 -24.55 -24.32 -16.11
CA VAL A 612 -24.24 -24.66 -17.50
C VAL A 612 -25.46 -24.48 -18.39
N SER A 613 -26.61 -25.00 -17.98
CA SER A 613 -27.89 -24.76 -18.64
C SER A 613 -28.91 -24.11 -17.72
N GLU A 614 -29.90 -23.47 -18.33
CA GLU A 614 -31.01 -22.83 -17.65
C GLU A 614 -32.28 -23.64 -17.92
N ALA A 615 -33.05 -24.00 -16.90
CA ALA A 615 -34.36 -24.61 -17.13
C ALA A 615 -35.50 -23.60 -17.06
N ASN A 616 -36.59 -23.97 -17.74
CA ASN A 616 -37.75 -23.13 -17.91
C ASN A 616 -38.46 -22.89 -16.57
N SER A 617 -38.30 -21.71 -15.96
CA SER A 617 -39.06 -21.35 -14.76
C SER A 617 -40.43 -20.78 -15.11
N LYS A 618 -41.46 -21.02 -14.27
CA LYS A 618 -42.77 -20.34 -14.38
C LYS A 618 -42.65 -18.81 -14.33
N LYS A 619 -41.60 -18.26 -13.70
CA LYS A 619 -41.35 -16.81 -13.59
C LYS A 619 -41.01 -16.17 -14.94
N TRP A 620 -40.52 -16.95 -15.91
CA TRP A 620 -40.30 -16.48 -17.28
C TRP A 620 -41.61 -16.24 -18.05
N LYS A 621 -42.74 -16.82 -17.58
CA LYS A 621 -44.07 -16.58 -18.14
C LYS A 621 -44.66 -15.21 -17.76
N GLU A 622 -43.99 -14.41 -16.92
CA GLU A 622 -44.41 -13.02 -16.61
C GLU A 622 -43.48 -11.96 -17.23
N ALA A 623 -42.23 -12.30 -17.56
CA ALA A 623 -41.27 -11.43 -18.26
C ALA A 623 -41.52 -11.35 -19.80
N VAL A 624 -42.76 -11.54 -20.23
CA VAL A 624 -43.24 -11.84 -21.61
C VAL A 624 -43.08 -10.72 -22.64
N LYS A 625 -42.19 -9.74 -22.45
CA LYS A 625 -42.06 -8.60 -23.37
C LYS A 625 -41.30 -8.90 -24.68
N PHE A 626 -40.76 -10.10 -24.87
CA PHE A 626 -39.78 -10.38 -25.94
C PHE A 626 -40.08 -11.57 -26.85
N ARG A 627 -41.29 -12.15 -26.82
CA ARG A 627 -41.60 -13.32 -27.67
C ARG A 627 -42.28 -12.94 -28.96
N ARG A 628 -41.66 -13.36 -30.07
CA ARG A 628 -42.30 -13.45 -31.39
C ARG A 628 -42.98 -14.83 -31.50
N PRO A 629 -44.16 -14.95 -32.13
CA PRO A 629 -44.81 -16.23 -32.33
C PRO A 629 -43.93 -17.25 -33.09
N VAL A 630 -43.87 -18.50 -32.62
CA VAL A 630 -43.04 -19.57 -33.22
C VAL A 630 -43.33 -19.78 -34.70
N MET A 631 -44.60 -19.68 -35.11
CA MET A 631 -44.99 -19.85 -36.51
C MET A 631 -44.47 -18.72 -37.41
N GLU A 632 -44.40 -17.49 -36.91
CA GLU A 632 -43.80 -16.36 -37.63
C GLU A 632 -42.28 -16.56 -37.77
N ILE A 633 -41.63 -17.00 -36.69
CA ILE A 633 -40.20 -17.32 -36.69
C ILE A 633 -39.88 -18.43 -37.70
N LEU A 634 -40.65 -19.52 -37.72
CA LEU A 634 -40.42 -20.64 -38.64
C LEU A 634 -40.59 -20.23 -40.11
N GLN A 635 -41.60 -19.42 -40.42
CA GLN A 635 -41.80 -18.89 -41.78
C GLN A 635 -40.66 -17.95 -42.18
N GLU A 636 -40.23 -17.06 -41.29
CA GLU A 636 -39.12 -16.16 -41.54
C GLU A 636 -37.79 -16.88 -41.70
N ILE A 637 -37.50 -17.89 -40.87
CA ILE A 637 -36.29 -18.70 -41.01
C ILE A 637 -36.30 -19.43 -42.35
N ALA A 638 -37.43 -20.01 -42.76
CA ALA A 638 -37.51 -20.68 -44.06
C ALA A 638 -37.23 -19.69 -45.21
N MET A 639 -37.78 -18.48 -45.16
CA MET A 639 -37.51 -17.42 -46.14
C MET A 639 -36.06 -16.94 -46.08
N LEU A 640 -35.49 -16.79 -44.89
CA LEU A 640 -34.11 -16.38 -44.65
C LEU A 640 -33.11 -17.41 -45.20
N VAL A 641 -33.32 -18.69 -44.88
CA VAL A 641 -32.48 -19.80 -45.37
C VAL A 641 -32.60 -19.92 -46.89
N ALA A 642 -33.81 -19.83 -47.45
CA ALA A 642 -34.02 -19.84 -48.90
C ALA A 642 -33.35 -18.63 -49.61
N GLY A 643 -33.34 -17.46 -48.97
CA GLY A 643 -32.71 -16.24 -49.47
C GLY A 643 -31.21 -16.12 -49.18
N THR A 644 -30.59 -17.10 -48.54
CA THR A 644 -29.16 -17.06 -48.19
C THR A 644 -28.29 -17.29 -49.42
N ASP A 645 -27.37 -16.37 -49.69
CA ASP A 645 -26.35 -16.58 -50.73
C ASP A 645 -25.30 -17.56 -50.23
N THR A 646 -25.53 -18.84 -50.52
CA THR A 646 -24.63 -19.94 -50.16
C THR A 646 -23.27 -19.93 -50.85
N SER A 647 -23.00 -18.97 -51.75
CA SER A 647 -21.66 -18.75 -52.32
C SER A 647 -20.88 -17.66 -51.59
N ASN A 648 -21.54 -16.91 -50.71
CA ASN A 648 -20.96 -15.82 -49.94
C ASN A 648 -20.84 -16.23 -48.45
N PRO A 649 -19.62 -16.44 -47.94
CA PRO A 649 -19.38 -16.81 -46.53
C PRO A 649 -20.04 -15.85 -45.53
N LYS A 650 -20.09 -14.55 -45.84
CA LYS A 650 -20.72 -13.55 -44.97
C LYS A 650 -22.24 -13.77 -44.87
N SER A 651 -22.90 -14.03 -46.00
CA SER A 651 -24.34 -14.31 -46.02
C SER A 651 -24.67 -15.60 -45.25
N VAL A 652 -23.86 -16.66 -45.43
CA VAL A 652 -24.00 -17.91 -44.67
C VAL A 652 -23.84 -17.68 -43.17
N ALA A 653 -22.82 -16.93 -42.77
CA ALA A 653 -22.53 -16.63 -41.37
C ALA A 653 -23.62 -15.78 -40.70
N GLU A 654 -24.16 -14.77 -41.40
CA GLU A 654 -25.26 -13.92 -40.92
C GLU A 654 -26.56 -14.72 -40.75
N THR A 655 -26.91 -15.55 -41.73
CA THR A 655 -28.09 -16.43 -41.65
C THR A 655 -27.95 -17.42 -40.48
N ALA A 656 -26.79 -18.05 -40.33
CA ALA A 656 -26.55 -19.01 -39.25
C ALA A 656 -26.70 -18.38 -37.86
N LEU A 657 -26.19 -17.16 -37.65
CA LEU A 657 -26.35 -16.45 -36.39
C LEU A 657 -27.80 -16.08 -36.11
N ARG A 658 -28.49 -15.53 -37.12
CA ARG A 658 -29.90 -15.16 -36.97
C ARG A 658 -30.76 -16.36 -36.63
N TRP A 659 -30.54 -17.48 -37.33
CA TRP A 659 -31.22 -18.74 -37.04
C TRP A 659 -30.90 -19.26 -35.64
N ALA A 660 -29.63 -19.25 -35.21
CA ALA A 660 -29.25 -19.67 -33.86
C ALA A 660 -29.92 -18.80 -32.77
N ASN A 661 -29.93 -17.48 -32.93
CA ASN A 661 -30.61 -16.56 -32.00
C ASN A 661 -32.12 -16.82 -31.95
N ASP A 662 -32.77 -17.02 -33.09
CA ASP A 662 -34.22 -17.28 -33.15
C ASP A 662 -34.58 -18.65 -32.52
N MET A 663 -33.74 -19.66 -32.65
CA MET A 663 -33.91 -20.96 -31.98
C MET A 663 -33.72 -20.87 -30.46
N MET A 664 -32.80 -20.01 -30.00
CA MET A 664 -32.58 -19.77 -28.56
C MET A 664 -33.67 -18.88 -27.94
N GLY A 665 -34.33 -18.04 -28.74
CA GLY A 665 -35.41 -17.14 -28.30
C GLY A 665 -36.77 -17.81 -28.03
N GLY A 666 -36.95 -19.11 -28.31
CA GLY A 666 -38.31 -19.67 -28.33
C GLY A 666 -38.50 -21.17 -28.48
N ALA A 667 -37.79 -22.02 -27.73
CA ALA A 667 -38.20 -23.41 -27.54
C ALA A 667 -38.51 -23.72 -26.06
N ASN A 668 -39.71 -23.33 -25.62
CA ASN A 668 -40.24 -23.52 -24.25
C ASN A 668 -40.37 -24.99 -23.78
N GLU A 669 -40.15 -26.00 -24.61
CA GLU A 669 -40.86 -27.27 -24.40
C GLU A 669 -40.00 -28.54 -24.50
N SER A 670 -38.73 -28.47 -24.92
CA SER A 670 -37.91 -29.67 -25.08
C SER A 670 -36.69 -29.69 -24.16
N MET A 671 -36.90 -30.18 -22.93
CA MET A 671 -35.81 -30.51 -22.00
C MET A 671 -34.76 -31.41 -22.66
N LYS A 672 -35.19 -32.32 -23.55
CA LYS A 672 -34.32 -33.19 -24.35
C LYS A 672 -33.37 -32.41 -25.26
N LEU A 673 -33.78 -31.28 -25.82
CA LEU A 673 -32.92 -30.44 -26.66
C LEU A 673 -31.88 -29.73 -25.82
N ASN A 674 -32.28 -29.14 -24.70
CA ASN A 674 -31.38 -28.49 -23.74
C ASN A 674 -30.28 -29.48 -23.29
N MET A 675 -30.69 -30.66 -22.84
CA MET A 675 -29.80 -31.75 -22.45
C MET A 675 -28.82 -32.17 -23.56
N ARG A 676 -29.24 -32.16 -24.83
CA ARG A 676 -28.36 -32.49 -25.97
C ARG A 676 -27.31 -31.41 -26.21
N VAL A 677 -27.67 -30.14 -26.09
CA VAL A 677 -26.75 -29.00 -26.28
C VAL A 677 -25.73 -28.96 -25.15
N THR A 678 -26.17 -29.09 -23.90
CA THR A 678 -25.30 -29.19 -22.72
C THR A 678 -24.31 -30.33 -22.85
N LYS A 679 -24.80 -31.53 -23.21
CA LYS A 679 -23.95 -32.71 -23.45
C LYS A 679 -22.94 -32.46 -24.58
N TRP A 680 -23.36 -31.84 -25.68
CA TRP A 680 -22.47 -31.51 -26.80
C TRP A 680 -21.36 -30.55 -26.35
N PHE A 681 -21.71 -29.44 -25.69
CA PHE A 681 -20.77 -28.43 -25.25
C PHE A 681 -19.71 -29.00 -24.30
N LEU A 682 -20.14 -29.73 -23.27
CA LEU A 682 -19.25 -30.37 -22.30
C LEU A 682 -18.34 -31.41 -22.96
N LYS A 683 -18.90 -32.23 -23.86
CA LYS A 683 -18.14 -33.21 -24.65
C LYS A 683 -17.08 -32.54 -25.52
N GLU A 684 -17.44 -31.49 -26.25
CA GLU A 684 -16.52 -30.81 -27.16
C GLU A 684 -15.35 -30.20 -26.39
N LYS A 685 -15.60 -29.48 -25.28
CA LYS A 685 -14.53 -28.92 -24.44
C LYS A 685 -13.63 -30.01 -23.88
N PHE A 686 -14.21 -31.07 -23.33
CA PHE A 686 -13.45 -32.19 -22.76
C PHE A 686 -12.59 -32.90 -23.82
N MET A 687 -13.18 -33.26 -24.96
CA MET A 687 -12.49 -34.01 -26.01
C MET A 687 -11.41 -33.20 -26.72
N ARG A 688 -11.56 -31.87 -26.84
CA ARG A 688 -10.52 -30.98 -27.37
C ARG A 688 -9.28 -31.03 -26.50
N ILE A 689 -9.42 -30.82 -25.18
CA ILE A 689 -8.30 -30.89 -24.24
C ILE A 689 -7.71 -32.30 -24.23
N TYR A 690 -8.55 -33.33 -24.09
CA TYR A 690 -8.07 -34.69 -23.98
C TYR A 690 -7.26 -35.14 -25.20
N ASN A 691 -7.77 -34.90 -26.41
CA ASN A 691 -7.14 -35.38 -27.63
C ASN A 691 -5.99 -34.49 -28.11
N GLN A 692 -6.04 -33.18 -27.85
CA GLN A 692 -5.19 -32.21 -28.55
C GLN A 692 -4.20 -31.49 -27.62
N SER A 693 -4.43 -31.42 -26.30
CA SER A 693 -3.52 -30.73 -25.39
C SER A 693 -2.27 -31.55 -25.07
N PRO A 694 -1.05 -30.99 -25.25
CA PRO A 694 0.20 -31.65 -24.90
C PRO A 694 0.47 -31.66 -23.38
N THR A 695 -0.24 -30.85 -22.60
CA THR A 695 -0.09 -30.76 -21.14
C THR A 695 -1.40 -31.07 -20.44
N ARG A 696 -2.16 -32.05 -20.96
CA ARG A 696 -3.43 -32.44 -20.36
C ARG A 696 -3.23 -32.95 -18.92
N LEU A 697 -4.03 -32.39 -18.02
CA LEU A 697 -4.06 -32.78 -16.63
C LEU A 697 -4.68 -34.17 -16.48
N ARG A 698 -4.20 -34.90 -15.47
CA ARG A 698 -4.84 -36.14 -15.02
C ARG A 698 -6.20 -35.83 -14.42
N ASP A 699 -6.24 -34.88 -13.50
CA ASP A 699 -7.46 -34.46 -12.82
C ASP A 699 -8.14 -33.33 -13.60
N ILE A 700 -9.33 -33.62 -14.16
CA ILE A 700 -10.20 -32.68 -14.86
C ILE A 700 -11.47 -32.50 -14.04
N MET A 701 -12.00 -31.28 -13.99
CA MET A 701 -13.11 -30.95 -13.12
C MET A 701 -14.27 -30.33 -13.90
N ALA A 702 -15.48 -30.74 -13.57
CA ALA A 702 -16.68 -30.13 -14.09
C ALA A 702 -17.73 -30.01 -12.98
N VAL A 703 -17.96 -28.78 -12.49
CA VAL A 703 -19.11 -28.46 -11.65
C VAL A 703 -20.21 -28.06 -12.62
N LEU A 704 -21.21 -28.92 -12.78
CA LEU A 704 -22.16 -28.82 -13.88
C LEU A 704 -23.52 -28.30 -13.44
N GLU A 705 -23.93 -28.64 -12.22
CA GLU A 705 -25.30 -28.40 -11.77
C GLU A 705 -25.53 -26.95 -11.35
N GLY A 706 -26.48 -26.30 -12.02
CA GLY A 706 -26.98 -24.97 -11.71
C GLY A 706 -28.27 -24.93 -10.90
N ASN A 707 -28.53 -23.84 -10.18
CA ASN A 707 -29.75 -23.68 -9.36
C ASN A 707 -31.01 -23.60 -10.23
N HIS A 708 -30.92 -22.93 -11.38
CA HIS A 708 -32.06 -22.69 -12.24
C HIS A 708 -32.50 -23.93 -13.02
N PHE A 709 -31.55 -24.76 -13.43
CA PHE A 709 -31.87 -26.04 -14.07
C PHE A 709 -32.43 -27.04 -13.06
N ALA A 710 -31.69 -27.30 -11.98
CA ALA A 710 -32.02 -28.31 -10.98
C ALA A 710 -33.42 -28.12 -10.37
N ASP A 711 -33.82 -26.87 -10.08
CA ASP A 711 -35.14 -26.59 -9.49
C ASP A 711 -36.30 -26.95 -10.43
N ALA A 712 -36.13 -26.82 -11.75
CA ALA A 712 -37.21 -27.10 -12.71
C ALA A 712 -37.32 -28.58 -13.09
N VAL A 713 -36.25 -29.36 -12.95
CA VAL A 713 -36.22 -30.81 -13.25
C VAL A 713 -36.22 -31.70 -12.01
N ARG A 714 -36.28 -31.11 -10.81
CA ARG A 714 -36.32 -31.80 -9.52
C ARG A 714 -37.37 -32.91 -9.47
N ASP A 715 -38.56 -32.64 -10.02
CA ASP A 715 -39.70 -33.58 -9.99
C ASP A 715 -39.57 -34.74 -11.00
N VAL A 716 -38.71 -34.60 -12.02
CA VAL A 716 -38.47 -35.65 -13.05
C VAL A 716 -37.16 -36.41 -12.86
N GLY A 717 -36.38 -36.09 -11.82
CA GLY A 717 -35.17 -36.81 -11.44
C GLY A 717 -34.02 -36.72 -12.47
N ILE A 718 -34.07 -35.75 -13.38
CA ILE A 718 -33.04 -35.52 -14.40
C ILE A 718 -32.04 -34.51 -13.85
N GLN A 719 -30.73 -34.77 -13.90
CA GLN A 719 -29.69 -33.82 -13.50
C GLN A 719 -28.68 -33.62 -14.65
N GLU A 720 -28.15 -32.40 -14.80
CA GLU A 720 -27.11 -32.08 -15.81
C GLU A 720 -25.89 -32.99 -15.67
N PHE A 721 -25.53 -33.24 -14.42
CA PHE A 721 -24.48 -34.16 -13.99
C PHE A 721 -24.66 -35.59 -14.56
N THR A 722 -25.86 -36.17 -14.43
CA THR A 722 -26.14 -37.56 -14.79
C THR A 722 -25.88 -37.84 -16.27
N LEU A 723 -26.16 -36.89 -17.17
CA LEU A 723 -25.99 -37.09 -18.61
C LEU A 723 -24.55 -37.09 -19.08
N PHE A 724 -23.73 -36.25 -18.44
CA PHE A 724 -22.31 -36.19 -18.73
C PHE A 724 -21.60 -37.40 -18.12
N GLU A 725 -21.99 -37.80 -16.90
CA GLU A 725 -21.57 -39.04 -16.27
C GLU A 725 -21.93 -40.27 -17.13
N GLU A 726 -23.18 -40.43 -17.56
CA GLU A 726 -23.63 -41.52 -18.45
C GLU A 726 -22.80 -41.57 -19.74
N TRP A 727 -22.43 -40.42 -20.31
CA TRP A 727 -21.59 -40.37 -21.50
C TRP A 727 -20.15 -40.81 -21.21
N LEU A 728 -19.56 -40.37 -20.09
CA LEU A 728 -18.24 -40.79 -19.66
C LEU A 728 -18.21 -42.29 -19.34
N ILE A 729 -19.26 -42.82 -18.69
CA ILE A 729 -19.47 -44.25 -18.45
C ILE A 729 -19.55 -45.00 -19.78
N ALA A 730 -20.41 -44.55 -20.71
CA ALA A 730 -20.54 -45.18 -22.02
C ALA A 730 -19.22 -45.13 -22.83
N MET A 731 -18.43 -44.06 -22.71
CA MET A 731 -17.10 -44.00 -23.33
C MET A 731 -16.10 -44.96 -22.68
N ARG A 732 -16.12 -45.05 -21.35
CA ARG A 732 -15.29 -46.01 -20.58
C ARG A 732 -15.67 -47.44 -20.95
N ASP A 733 -16.96 -47.75 -21.03
CA ASP A 733 -17.48 -49.10 -21.25
C ASP A 733 -17.33 -49.52 -22.72
N ALA A 734 -17.52 -48.61 -23.69
CA ALA A 734 -17.24 -48.86 -25.10
C ALA A 734 -15.76 -49.22 -25.39
N HIS A 735 -14.85 -48.94 -24.45
CA HIS A 735 -13.45 -49.34 -24.50
C HIS A 735 -13.22 -50.79 -24.02
N ILE A 736 -14.04 -51.28 -23.08
CA ILE A 736 -13.98 -52.65 -22.54
C ILE A 736 -14.33 -53.68 -23.63
N ASP A 737 -15.28 -53.35 -24.51
CA ASP A 737 -15.83 -54.28 -25.50
C ASP A 737 -15.04 -54.33 -26.85
N PHE A 738 -14.18 -53.34 -27.16
CA PHE A 738 -13.48 -53.26 -28.46
C PHE A 738 -12.01 -52.79 -28.38
N PRO A 739 -11.10 -53.58 -27.78
CA PRO A 739 -9.71 -53.18 -27.51
C PRO A 739 -8.81 -53.01 -28.76
N GLU A 740 -9.15 -53.60 -29.91
CA GLU A 740 -8.23 -53.69 -31.06
C GLU A 740 -8.48 -52.70 -32.22
N LYS A 741 -9.51 -51.83 -32.15
CA LYS A 741 -9.77 -50.82 -33.21
C LYS A 741 -8.89 -49.56 -33.10
N GLY A 742 -7.58 -49.74 -32.90
CA GLY A 742 -6.57 -48.67 -33.07
C GLY A 742 -6.73 -47.42 -32.20
N ARG A 743 -7.56 -47.45 -31.15
CA ARG A 743 -7.71 -46.36 -30.18
C ARG A 743 -7.01 -46.80 -28.90
N LYS A 744 -5.96 -46.06 -28.49
CA LYS A 744 -5.22 -46.32 -27.24
C LYS A 744 -6.19 -46.47 -26.05
N PRO A 745 -5.85 -47.28 -25.03
CA PRO A 745 -6.66 -47.40 -23.81
C PRO A 745 -7.00 -46.06 -23.19
N PHE A 746 -8.28 -45.87 -22.85
CA PHE A 746 -8.80 -44.66 -22.22
C PHE A 746 -9.34 -44.97 -20.80
N PRO A 747 -8.47 -45.20 -19.80
CA PRO A 747 -8.94 -45.45 -18.45
C PRO A 747 -9.35 -44.11 -17.81
N VAL A 748 -10.63 -43.74 -17.97
CA VAL A 748 -11.27 -42.65 -17.22
C VAL A 748 -11.89 -43.19 -15.94
N ARG A 749 -11.54 -42.53 -14.83
CA ARG A 749 -12.21 -42.69 -13.55
C ARG A 749 -13.14 -41.50 -13.35
N ILE A 750 -14.39 -41.77 -13.00
CA ILE A 750 -15.36 -40.73 -12.65
C ILE A 750 -15.43 -40.73 -11.13
N GLU A 751 -15.24 -39.57 -10.53
CA GLU A 751 -15.38 -39.38 -9.09
C GLU A 751 -16.49 -38.38 -8.81
N ALA A 752 -17.32 -38.70 -7.83
CA ALA A 752 -18.24 -37.73 -7.26
C ALA A 752 -17.41 -36.60 -6.65
N GLY A 753 -17.59 -35.38 -7.14
CA GLY A 753 -16.97 -34.19 -6.57
C GLY A 753 -17.45 -34.05 -5.13
N GLY A 754 -16.59 -34.34 -4.17
CA GLY A 754 -17.04 -34.36 -2.77
C GLY A 754 -16.43 -35.42 -1.87
N GLU A 755 -15.95 -36.54 -2.43
CA GLU A 755 -15.40 -37.59 -1.57
C GLU A 755 -13.90 -37.34 -1.32
N PRO A 756 -13.49 -36.96 -0.09
CA PRO A 756 -12.08 -36.93 0.26
C PRO A 756 -11.48 -38.33 0.12
N GLN A 757 -10.51 -38.48 -0.77
CA GLN A 757 -9.75 -39.71 -0.91
C GLN A 757 -8.80 -39.87 0.28
N TYR A 758 -9.30 -40.31 1.43
CA TYR A 758 -8.44 -40.40 2.61
C TYR A 758 -7.30 -41.40 2.43
N PHE A 759 -7.46 -42.49 1.68
CA PHE A 759 -6.39 -43.46 1.42
C PHE A 759 -6.81 -44.42 0.31
N GLN A 760 -6.18 -44.40 -0.87
CA GLN A 760 -5.87 -45.59 -1.70
C GLN A 760 -4.69 -45.30 -2.66
N PRO A 761 -3.43 -45.54 -2.24
CA PRO A 761 -2.25 -45.29 -3.07
C PRO A 761 -2.17 -46.17 -4.33
N ASP A 762 -2.92 -47.27 -4.40
CA ASP A 762 -2.70 -48.35 -5.38
C ASP A 762 -3.93 -48.81 -6.18
N ASN A 763 -5.00 -48.02 -6.27
CA ASN A 763 -6.17 -48.40 -7.08
C ASN A 763 -6.18 -47.79 -8.49
N GLY A 764 -5.55 -48.53 -9.42
CA GLY A 764 -5.80 -48.48 -10.86
C GLY A 764 -5.13 -47.30 -11.62
N LYS A 765 -4.42 -47.63 -12.69
CA LYS A 765 -3.75 -46.72 -13.65
C LYS A 765 -4.77 -45.86 -14.44
N ALA A 766 -5.60 -45.05 -13.79
CA ALA A 766 -6.48 -44.10 -14.47
C ALA A 766 -5.62 -43.00 -15.11
N GLU A 767 -5.76 -42.84 -16.43
CA GLU A 767 -5.06 -41.82 -17.20
C GLU A 767 -5.70 -40.44 -16.95
N VAL A 768 -7.02 -40.43 -16.73
CA VAL A 768 -7.79 -39.23 -16.42
C VAL A 768 -8.79 -39.51 -15.31
N VAL A 769 -8.94 -38.56 -14.40
CA VAL A 769 -9.92 -38.53 -13.33
C VAL A 769 -10.83 -37.34 -13.56
N VAL A 770 -12.13 -37.59 -13.75
CA VAL A 770 -13.13 -36.53 -13.93
C VAL A 770 -13.90 -36.35 -12.63
N HIS A 771 -13.72 -35.19 -12.01
CA HIS A 771 -14.40 -34.77 -10.79
C HIS A 771 -15.70 -34.04 -11.15
N LEU A 772 -16.85 -34.65 -10.85
CA LEU A 772 -18.17 -34.12 -11.21
C LEU A 772 -18.95 -33.63 -9.97
N GLY A 773 -19.31 -32.34 -9.90
CA GLY A 773 -19.95 -31.72 -8.72
C GLY A 773 -21.34 -31.09 -8.96
N GLY A 774 -22.10 -30.82 -7.87
CA GLY A 774 -23.46 -30.22 -7.89
C GLY A 774 -23.95 -29.54 -6.60
N TYR A 775 -25.21 -29.05 -6.57
CA TYR A 775 -25.77 -27.97 -5.71
C TYR A 775 -25.71 -28.21 -4.18
N SER A 776 -25.57 -29.45 -3.70
CA SER A 776 -25.73 -29.73 -2.26
C SER A 776 -24.47 -29.45 -1.42
N SER A 777 -24.68 -28.81 -0.27
CA SER A 777 -23.68 -28.51 0.77
C SER A 777 -22.92 -29.73 1.31
N ALA A 778 -23.38 -30.95 1.01
CA ALA A 778 -22.75 -32.22 1.35
C ALA A 778 -21.60 -32.63 0.41
N ARG A 779 -21.45 -31.99 -0.76
CA ARG A 779 -20.49 -32.37 -1.82
C ARG A 779 -19.32 -31.40 -1.91
N GLN A 780 -18.53 -31.31 -0.83
CA GLN A 780 -17.29 -30.53 -0.74
C GLN A 780 -16.11 -31.32 -1.31
N GLY A 781 -15.69 -31.05 -2.55
CA GLY A 781 -14.62 -31.82 -3.21
C GLY A 781 -13.21 -31.29 -2.94
N ILE A 782 -12.21 -32.16 -3.01
CA ILE A 782 -10.80 -31.75 -3.03
C ILE A 782 -10.03 -32.53 -4.10
N ILE A 783 -9.29 -31.81 -4.94
CA ILE A 783 -8.25 -32.39 -5.79
C ILE A 783 -6.94 -32.29 -5.00
N GLU A 784 -6.42 -33.41 -4.50
CA GLU A 784 -5.25 -33.39 -3.61
C GLU A 784 -3.93 -33.03 -4.33
N LYS A 785 -3.81 -33.42 -5.61
CA LYS A 785 -2.58 -33.28 -6.40
C LYS A 785 -2.85 -32.62 -7.74
N PHE A 786 -3.44 -31.42 -7.73
CA PHE A 786 -3.61 -30.63 -8.94
C PHE A 786 -2.24 -30.32 -9.58
N GLY A 787 -2.16 -30.39 -10.92
CA GLY A 787 -0.94 -30.12 -11.67
C GLY A 787 -0.16 -31.37 -12.10
N VAL A 788 -0.66 -32.57 -11.83
CA VAL A 788 -0.15 -33.84 -12.36
C VAL A 788 -0.76 -34.09 -13.74
N GLY A 789 0.09 -34.38 -14.72
CA GLY A 789 -0.31 -34.74 -16.08
C GLY A 789 -0.83 -36.18 -16.18
N HIS A 790 -1.53 -36.48 -17.26
CA HIS A 790 -2.04 -37.83 -17.54
C HIS A 790 -0.93 -38.91 -17.60
N ASP A 791 0.31 -38.51 -17.88
CA ASP A 791 1.50 -39.37 -17.90
C ASP A 791 2.15 -39.55 -16.52
N GLY A 792 1.52 -39.01 -15.47
CA GLY A 792 1.98 -39.04 -14.08
C GLY A 792 3.09 -38.03 -13.77
N LYS A 793 3.56 -37.24 -14.74
CA LYS A 793 4.59 -36.22 -14.51
C LYS A 793 3.98 -34.95 -13.94
N LEU A 794 4.77 -34.25 -13.13
CA LEU A 794 4.38 -32.95 -12.63
C LEU A 794 4.54 -31.88 -13.73
N LEU A 795 3.43 -31.24 -14.10
CA LEU A 795 3.37 -30.18 -15.12
C LEU A 795 3.48 -28.77 -14.52
N VAL A 796 3.43 -28.68 -13.20
CA VAL A 796 3.56 -27.46 -12.39
C VAL A 796 4.83 -27.53 -11.53
N GLN A 797 5.13 -26.50 -10.74
CA GLN A 797 6.31 -26.50 -9.84
C GLN A 797 6.09 -27.37 -8.61
N ALA A 798 4.89 -27.30 -8.03
CA ALA A 798 4.48 -28.13 -6.89
C ALA A 798 2.97 -28.41 -6.98
N PRO A 799 2.50 -29.60 -6.58
CA PRO A 799 1.08 -29.91 -6.59
C PRO A 799 0.31 -28.96 -5.66
N CYS A 800 -0.91 -28.61 -6.06
CA CYS A 800 -1.83 -27.81 -5.27
C CYS A 800 -3.04 -28.63 -4.84
N ARG A 801 -3.59 -28.29 -3.68
CA ARG A 801 -4.88 -28.79 -3.23
C ARG A 801 -5.97 -27.83 -3.66
N VAL A 802 -6.87 -28.29 -4.51
CA VAL A 802 -7.97 -27.48 -5.04
C VAL A 802 -9.27 -27.93 -4.39
N GLY A 803 -9.81 -27.08 -3.51
CA GLY A 803 -11.10 -27.29 -2.85
C GLY A 803 -12.25 -26.77 -3.71
N LEU A 804 -13.35 -27.50 -3.73
CA LEU A 804 -14.51 -27.23 -4.55
C LEU A 804 -15.75 -27.12 -3.70
N THR A 805 -16.54 -26.08 -3.92
CA THR A 805 -17.85 -25.92 -3.28
C THR A 805 -18.80 -25.25 -4.24
N HIS A 806 -20.07 -25.62 -4.18
CA HIS A 806 -21.10 -24.88 -4.89
C HIS A 806 -21.36 -23.52 -4.19
N GLU A 807 -21.58 -23.49 -2.88
CA GLU A 807 -21.97 -22.27 -2.16
C GLU A 807 -20.79 -21.45 -1.61
N PRO A 808 -20.78 -20.11 -1.76
CA PRO A 808 -19.78 -19.19 -1.20
C PRO A 808 -20.00 -18.88 0.29
N ASN A 809 -21.17 -19.21 0.84
CA ASN A 809 -21.45 -18.97 2.26
C ASN A 809 -20.44 -19.73 3.13
N ALA A 810 -19.80 -19.00 4.05
CA ALA A 810 -18.74 -19.54 4.90
C ALA A 810 -17.60 -20.22 4.11
N ILE A 811 -17.28 -19.75 2.90
CA ILE A 811 -16.22 -20.28 2.02
C ILE A 811 -14.88 -20.51 2.75
N LEU A 812 -14.53 -19.66 3.71
CA LEU A 812 -13.36 -19.82 4.58
C LEU A 812 -13.40 -21.11 5.40
N ASN A 813 -14.55 -21.42 6.01
CA ASN A 813 -14.71 -22.64 6.80
C ASN A 813 -14.67 -23.88 5.91
N LYS A 814 -15.29 -23.81 4.73
CA LYS A 814 -15.35 -24.92 3.78
C LYS A 814 -13.95 -25.33 3.32
N ALA A 815 -13.16 -24.38 2.88
CA ALA A 815 -11.81 -24.70 2.44
C ALA A 815 -10.83 -25.03 3.56
N ARG A 816 -11.06 -24.51 4.78
CA ARG A 816 -10.33 -24.98 5.96
C ARG A 816 -10.61 -26.46 6.20
N ASN A 817 -11.88 -26.86 6.14
CA ASN A 817 -12.27 -28.26 6.30
C ASN A 817 -11.67 -29.15 5.20
N GLN A 818 -11.56 -28.62 3.97
CA GLN A 818 -10.91 -29.29 2.85
C GLN A 818 -9.38 -29.24 2.91
N ASN A 819 -8.78 -28.41 3.76
CA ASN A 819 -7.34 -28.15 3.74
C ASN A 819 -6.84 -27.71 2.34
N ALA A 820 -7.63 -26.90 1.64
CA ALA A 820 -7.35 -26.47 0.27
C ALA A 820 -6.37 -25.29 0.21
N ASP A 821 -5.50 -25.28 -0.80
CA ASP A 821 -4.60 -24.15 -1.11
C ASP A 821 -5.34 -23.10 -1.97
N VAL A 822 -6.35 -23.55 -2.72
CA VAL A 822 -7.18 -22.75 -3.62
C VAL A 822 -8.61 -23.27 -3.55
N THR A 823 -9.62 -22.40 -3.60
CA THR A 823 -11.03 -22.83 -3.54
C THR A 823 -11.87 -22.18 -4.62
N TYR A 824 -12.70 -22.98 -5.27
CA TYR A 824 -13.66 -22.53 -6.26
C TYR A 824 -15.08 -22.59 -5.69
N ALA A 825 -15.85 -21.52 -5.87
CA ALA A 825 -17.26 -21.41 -5.49
C ALA A 825 -18.14 -21.33 -6.74
N GLY A 826 -19.05 -22.28 -6.93
CA GLY A 826 -19.86 -22.35 -8.13
C GLY A 826 -20.99 -21.32 -8.23
N HIS A 827 -21.77 -21.12 -7.16
CA HIS A 827 -23.00 -20.33 -7.14
C HIS A 827 -22.80 -18.82 -7.34
N THR A 828 -21.70 -18.26 -6.83
CA THR A 828 -21.33 -16.88 -7.16
C THR A 828 -20.38 -16.81 -8.34
N HIS A 829 -20.05 -17.96 -8.92
CA HIS A 829 -19.08 -18.08 -10.00
C HIS A 829 -17.77 -17.44 -9.58
N GLU A 830 -17.26 -17.76 -8.41
CA GLU A 830 -16.11 -17.05 -7.84
C GLU A 830 -14.95 -17.99 -7.57
N PHE A 831 -13.78 -17.56 -8.02
CA PHE A 831 -12.53 -18.18 -7.70
C PHE A 831 -11.88 -17.47 -6.52
N TYR A 832 -11.52 -18.26 -5.51
CA TYR A 832 -10.94 -17.77 -4.29
C TYR A 832 -9.55 -18.37 -4.04
N VAL A 833 -8.55 -17.51 -3.94
CA VAL A 833 -7.18 -17.93 -3.61
C VAL A 833 -6.91 -17.83 -2.12
N MET A 834 -6.47 -18.92 -1.49
CA MET A 834 -6.17 -18.98 -0.06
C MET A 834 -4.67 -18.91 0.23
N ALA A 835 -4.34 -18.38 1.41
CA ALA A 835 -2.99 -18.43 1.99
C ALA A 835 -2.96 -19.29 3.26
N ASP A 836 -1.94 -20.14 3.37
CA ASP A 836 -1.54 -20.86 4.60
C ASP A 836 -0.37 -20.12 5.30
N LYS A 837 -0.28 -20.17 6.63
CA LYS A 837 0.79 -19.49 7.40
C LYS A 837 1.92 -20.41 7.88
N SER A 838 1.76 -21.74 7.95
CA SER A 838 2.87 -22.73 8.18
C SER A 838 2.33 -24.10 8.66
N GLY A 839 1.15 -24.54 8.19
CA GLY A 839 0.47 -25.76 8.65
C GLY A 839 -1.05 -25.58 8.82
N THR A 840 -1.81 -26.68 8.67
CA THR A 840 -3.29 -26.79 8.64
C THR A 840 -4.07 -25.46 8.72
N ASN A 841 -4.13 -24.79 7.57
CA ASN A 841 -5.12 -23.81 7.12
C ASN A 841 -5.68 -22.85 8.19
N LYS A 842 -4.96 -21.74 8.45
CA LYS A 842 -5.50 -20.53 9.10
C LYS A 842 -5.78 -19.44 8.04
N VAL A 843 -6.80 -19.65 7.20
CA VAL A 843 -7.03 -18.95 5.92
C VAL A 843 -7.39 -17.45 6.01
N ARG A 844 -6.90 -16.67 5.02
CA ARG A 844 -7.54 -15.48 4.40
C ARG A 844 -7.43 -15.53 2.86
N PHE A 845 -8.30 -14.78 2.17
CA PHE A 845 -8.34 -14.68 0.71
C PHE A 845 -7.46 -13.56 0.16
N ILE A 846 -6.83 -13.83 -0.98
CA ILE A 846 -5.98 -12.88 -1.71
C ILE A 846 -6.74 -12.25 -2.87
N HIS A 847 -7.58 -13.05 -3.53
CA HIS A 847 -8.22 -12.70 -4.79
C HIS A 847 -9.57 -13.40 -4.86
N GLN A 848 -10.61 -12.62 -5.16
CA GLN A 848 -11.95 -13.08 -5.52
C GLN A 848 -12.13 -12.65 -6.97
N LEU A 849 -12.11 -13.62 -7.88
CA LEU A 849 -12.44 -13.38 -9.28
C LEU A 849 -13.83 -13.89 -9.55
N GLY A 850 -14.68 -13.07 -10.16
CA GLY A 850 -15.78 -13.62 -10.92
C GLY A 850 -15.20 -14.50 -12.03
N ALA A 851 -15.76 -15.67 -12.23
CA ALA A 851 -15.72 -16.44 -13.46
C ALA A 851 -16.80 -15.85 -14.39
N THR A 852 -16.88 -16.35 -15.63
CA THR A 852 -17.90 -15.91 -16.60
C THR A 852 -19.26 -15.82 -15.95
N GLN A 853 -19.84 -14.64 -15.97
CA GLN A 853 -21.24 -14.43 -15.66
C GLN A 853 -21.89 -13.96 -16.95
N ARG A 854 -22.67 -14.79 -17.65
CA ARG A 854 -23.39 -14.32 -18.84
C ARG A 854 -24.62 -13.61 -18.31
N VAL A 855 -24.57 -12.27 -18.32
CA VAL A 855 -25.59 -11.43 -17.69
C VAL A 855 -26.98 -11.81 -18.20
N SER A 856 -27.78 -12.36 -17.29
CA SER A 856 -29.22 -12.54 -17.48
C SER A 856 -29.99 -11.36 -16.89
N ALA A 857 -31.10 -10.99 -17.53
CA ALA A 857 -32.05 -10.04 -16.96
C ALA A 857 -32.65 -10.59 -15.65
N THR A 858 -32.68 -11.92 -15.51
CA THR A 858 -33.12 -12.65 -14.34
C THR A 858 -32.17 -12.49 -13.15
N GLU A 859 -30.86 -12.66 -13.34
CA GLU A 859 -29.85 -12.45 -12.28
C GLU A 859 -29.69 -10.99 -11.86
N LEU A 860 -29.88 -10.05 -12.80
CA LEU A 860 -29.90 -8.62 -12.51
C LEU A 860 -31.02 -8.25 -11.53
N MET A 861 -32.17 -8.93 -11.61
CA MET A 861 -33.31 -8.76 -10.70
C MET A 861 -33.05 -9.33 -9.29
N TYR A 862 -32.24 -10.39 -9.16
CA TYR A 862 -31.92 -10.99 -7.85
C TYR A 862 -30.70 -10.37 -7.16
N GLY A 863 -29.68 -9.96 -7.92
CA GLY A 863 -28.37 -9.56 -7.39
C GLY A 863 -28.14 -8.06 -7.24
N GLY A 864 -28.93 -7.20 -7.91
CA GLY A 864 -28.86 -5.74 -7.77
C GLY A 864 -27.54 -5.07 -8.19
N LEU A 865 -26.59 -5.80 -8.80
CA LEU A 865 -25.29 -5.32 -9.24
C LEU A 865 -25.01 -5.77 -10.70
N PRO A 866 -24.37 -4.92 -11.54
CA PRO A 866 -23.90 -5.32 -12.85
C PRO A 866 -22.76 -6.35 -12.69
N ARG A 867 -23.02 -7.56 -13.18
CA ARG A 867 -22.09 -8.69 -13.18
C ARG A 867 -21.12 -8.57 -14.36
N THR A 868 -19.83 -8.85 -14.14
CA THR A 868 -18.81 -8.76 -15.22
C THR A 868 -18.78 -10.08 -15.99
N SER A 869 -19.10 -10.03 -17.29
CA SER A 869 -19.10 -11.21 -18.16
C SER A 869 -17.73 -11.43 -18.82
N GLY A 870 -17.16 -12.64 -18.72
CA GLY A 870 -15.89 -12.94 -19.37
C GLY A 870 -15.24 -14.26 -18.97
N VAL A 871 -14.39 -14.82 -19.83
CA VAL A 871 -13.69 -16.09 -19.62
C VAL A 871 -12.41 -15.83 -18.83
N ALA A 872 -12.22 -16.53 -17.71
CA ALA A 872 -11.02 -16.40 -16.91
C ALA A 872 -9.99 -17.46 -17.33
N LEU A 873 -8.78 -17.00 -17.66
CA LEU A 873 -7.61 -17.84 -17.82
C LEU A 873 -6.83 -17.82 -16.50
N ALA A 874 -6.51 -18.99 -15.96
CA ALA A 874 -5.77 -19.13 -14.71
C ALA A 874 -4.57 -20.07 -14.88
N VAL A 875 -3.47 -19.74 -14.23
CA VAL A 875 -2.30 -20.62 -14.10
C VAL A 875 -1.94 -20.71 -12.62
N ILE A 876 -1.83 -21.94 -12.12
CA ILE A 876 -1.49 -22.23 -10.73
C ILE A 876 -0.20 -23.06 -10.70
N PRO A 877 0.99 -22.42 -10.68
CA PRO A 877 2.28 -23.11 -10.65
C PRO A 877 2.55 -23.88 -9.35
N ARG A 878 2.07 -23.34 -8.23
CA ARG A 878 2.29 -23.88 -6.88
C ARG A 878 1.40 -23.15 -5.86
N PRO A 879 1.27 -23.67 -4.63
CA PRO A 879 0.66 -22.91 -3.55
C PRO A 879 1.39 -21.58 -3.34
N GLY A 880 0.64 -20.48 -3.29
CA GLY A 880 1.17 -19.13 -3.06
C GLY A 880 1.61 -18.35 -4.30
N ARG A 881 1.44 -18.88 -5.52
CA ARG A 881 1.72 -18.16 -6.77
C ARG A 881 0.58 -18.39 -7.76
N TYR A 882 -0.03 -17.32 -8.25
CA TYR A 882 -1.25 -17.41 -9.06
C TYR A 882 -1.24 -16.34 -10.13
N TRP A 883 -1.39 -16.73 -11.39
CA TRP A 883 -1.54 -15.82 -12.54
C TRP A 883 -2.97 -15.94 -13.08
N THR A 884 -3.60 -14.80 -13.38
CA THR A 884 -4.98 -14.76 -13.84
C THR A 884 -5.20 -13.64 -14.86
N MET A 885 -6.02 -13.89 -15.86
CA MET A 885 -6.47 -12.89 -16.83
C MET A 885 -7.96 -13.08 -17.10
N MET A 886 -8.73 -12.00 -17.05
CA MET A 886 -10.13 -12.01 -17.46
C MET A 886 -10.23 -11.54 -18.93
N ILE A 887 -10.85 -12.36 -19.78
CA ILE A 887 -11.17 -11.99 -21.16
C ILE A 887 -12.63 -11.56 -21.19
N PRO A 888 -12.92 -10.26 -21.41
CA PRO A 888 -14.29 -9.77 -21.43
C PRO A 888 -15.12 -10.44 -22.51
N MET A 889 -16.42 -10.60 -22.25
CA MET A 889 -17.33 -11.28 -23.17
C MET A 889 -17.40 -10.61 -24.55
N ASN A 890 -17.27 -9.28 -24.62
CA ASN A 890 -17.16 -8.56 -25.89
C ASN A 890 -16.00 -9.10 -26.75
N HIS A 891 -14.81 -9.24 -26.17
CA HIS A 891 -13.67 -9.83 -26.88
C HIS A 891 -13.93 -11.29 -27.28
N MET A 892 -14.63 -12.06 -26.43
CA MET A 892 -15.06 -13.42 -26.75
C MET A 892 -16.03 -13.47 -27.94
N ARG A 893 -16.99 -12.54 -28.05
CA ARG A 893 -17.91 -12.46 -29.20
C ARG A 893 -17.16 -12.24 -30.50
N ARG A 894 -16.18 -11.34 -30.50
CA ARG A 894 -15.31 -11.09 -31.67
C ARG A 894 -14.55 -12.35 -32.09
N ILE A 895 -14.03 -13.11 -31.13
CA ILE A 895 -13.40 -14.41 -31.40
C ILE A 895 -14.43 -15.37 -32.02
N GLY A 896 -15.64 -15.45 -31.47
CA GLY A 896 -16.70 -16.33 -31.97
C GLY A 896 -17.20 -15.96 -33.37
N GLU A 897 -17.31 -14.67 -33.67
CA GLU A 897 -17.64 -14.17 -35.01
C GLU A 897 -16.54 -14.50 -36.02
N ALA A 898 -15.27 -14.30 -35.64
CA ALA A 898 -14.13 -14.66 -36.48
C ALA A 898 -14.12 -16.17 -36.76
N GLN A 899 -14.35 -17.01 -35.74
CA GLN A 899 -14.48 -18.46 -35.91
C GLN A 899 -15.65 -18.82 -36.85
N ARG A 900 -16.81 -18.21 -36.67
CA ARG A 900 -17.98 -18.45 -37.52
C ARG A 900 -17.69 -18.09 -38.99
N MET A 901 -16.95 -17.01 -39.22
CA MET A 901 -16.52 -16.64 -40.57
C MET A 901 -15.55 -17.67 -41.16
N VAL A 902 -14.60 -18.19 -40.37
CA VAL A 902 -13.71 -19.30 -40.79
C VAL A 902 -14.52 -20.54 -41.16
N ASP A 903 -15.50 -20.92 -40.36
CA ASP A 903 -16.35 -22.09 -40.62
C ASP A 903 -17.20 -21.89 -41.87
N ALA A 904 -17.78 -20.70 -42.07
CA ALA A 904 -18.54 -20.36 -43.26
C ALA A 904 -17.68 -20.39 -44.54
N GLU A 905 -16.44 -19.88 -44.49
CA GLU A 905 -15.50 -19.98 -45.61
C GLU A 905 -15.18 -21.44 -45.95
N ALA A 906 -14.97 -22.28 -44.93
CA ALA A 906 -14.72 -23.70 -45.11
C ALA A 906 -15.91 -24.43 -45.76
N GLU A 907 -17.14 -24.14 -45.33
CA GLU A 907 -18.34 -24.77 -45.89
C GLU A 907 -18.64 -24.30 -47.32
N VAL A 908 -18.48 -23.01 -47.62
CA VAL A 908 -18.61 -22.48 -48.99
C VAL A 908 -17.56 -23.12 -49.91
N ALA A 909 -16.30 -23.25 -49.43
CA ALA A 909 -15.24 -23.91 -50.18
C ALA A 909 -15.56 -25.39 -50.45
N LYS A 910 -16.08 -26.14 -49.45
CA LYS A 910 -16.52 -27.54 -49.64
C LYS A 910 -17.63 -27.64 -50.68
N LYS A 911 -18.62 -26.75 -50.65
CA LYS A 911 -19.72 -26.73 -51.62
C LYS A 911 -19.23 -26.44 -53.04
N ASN A 912 -18.29 -25.51 -53.19
CA ASN A 912 -17.72 -25.16 -54.49
C ASN A 912 -16.77 -26.25 -55.02
N GLY A 913 -16.06 -26.97 -54.14
CA GLY A 913 -15.27 -28.14 -54.49
C GLY A 913 -16.12 -29.31 -54.99
N LYS A 914 -17.28 -29.55 -54.37
CA LYS A 914 -18.27 -30.56 -54.82
C LYS A 914 -19.00 -30.22 -56.12
N LYS A 915 -18.83 -29.02 -56.68
CA LYS A 915 -19.36 -28.64 -58.01
C LYS A 915 -18.36 -28.89 -59.15
N LYS A 916 -17.14 -29.35 -58.84
CA LYS A 916 -16.07 -29.64 -59.80
C LYS A 916 -15.77 -31.14 -60.00
N GLU A 917 -16.51 -32.01 -59.33
CA GLU A 917 -16.67 -33.44 -59.66
C GLU A 917 -18.05 -33.64 -60.28
#